data_AF-B9WEG3-F1
#
_entry.id   AF-B9WEG3-F1
#
_cell.length_a   1.000
_cell.length_b   1.000
_cell.length_c   1.000
_cell.angle_alpha   90.00
_cell.angle_beta   90.00
_cell.angle_gamma   90.00
#
_symmetry.space_group_name_H-M   'P 1'
#
loop_
_entity.id
_entity.type
_entity.pdbx_description
1 polymer ?
#
loop_
_entity_poly.entity_id
_entity_poly.type
_entity_poly.pdbx_seq_one_letter_code
_entity_poly.pdbx_strand_id
1 'polypeptide(L)'
;MASQRDLTSNNPHFHISSSRNNTNDDFNSDHNPRNPFGDEPEEELDSASFSSSSQNNQPHHPFASNQTSSTNNLHSTNSIRNESEYGKPFQAYSGYYSNGGSSSYLNQEGVSSDESKLLAGNNRDTSSVGADNRLNPTSPAEFDRYPSMAGSRVVSSTSLVSFNNPSNMMRTHQPHHGSSTSPTSSSMNNDSISDKSTSPFPNDFSPFGGYPASSFPLSIDEKEPDDYLHNPDPVQDAEYEKNRFIHDLKNMDKRSLGGLIGFIVLFIAALAVFIILPALTYSGATNPYHPESYEVLTKYSYPMLSAIRTNLVDPDTPESAYKKKAKDGSEWVLVFSDEFNAEGRTFYEGDDQFFTAPDIHYDATKDLEWYDPDASSTANGTLNLRMDAFKNHNLFYRSGMVQSWNQMCFTQGHLEISARLPNYGNVTGLWPGLWSMGNLGRPGYLGSTEGVWPYSYDSCDAGITPNQSSPDGISYLPGQRLNKCTCPGEAHPNRGIGRGAPEIDVIEAEVMTDSSGKRENCGVASQSLQLAPMDIWYIPDYDWVEIYNFSVSTMNTYTGGPFQQALSATTMLNVTWYEFGDNEHNFQTYGYEYLNDDNTGYLRWFVGNDPTLTVYSQALHPGGNIGWRPLSREPMSLILNLGISNNWAYIDWNSLFFPVTFRIDYVRVYQPPDQINIGCDPSDYPTYDYIQQHLNLYENSNLTTFEDGGYSFPKNRLIGC
;
A
#
# COMPACT_ATOMS: atom_id res chain seq x y z
N MET A 1 -9.16 6.09 -37.80
CA MET A 1 -9.33 4.63 -37.91
C MET A 1 -7.99 4.00 -37.66
N ALA A 2 -7.73 3.57 -36.42
CA ALA A 2 -6.82 2.46 -36.19
C ALA A 2 -7.43 1.21 -36.85
N SER A 3 -6.61 0.21 -37.16
CA SER A 3 -7.13 -1.12 -37.46
C SER A 3 -7.44 -1.79 -36.12
N GLN A 4 -8.66 -2.30 -35.94
CA GLN A 4 -8.93 -3.15 -34.77
C GLN A 4 -7.97 -4.34 -34.79
N ARG A 5 -7.43 -4.67 -33.62
CA ARG A 5 -6.49 -5.79 -33.45
C ARG A 5 -7.30 -7.09 -33.38
N ASP A 6 -7.56 -7.71 -34.53
CA ASP A 6 -8.22 -9.01 -34.60
C ASP A 6 -7.25 -10.13 -34.19
N LEU A 7 -7.54 -10.81 -33.08
CA LEU A 7 -6.80 -11.96 -32.56
C LEU A 7 -7.47 -13.30 -32.89
N THR A 8 -8.65 -13.29 -33.52
CA THR A 8 -9.39 -14.52 -33.89
C THR A 8 -8.73 -15.31 -35.02
N SER A 9 -7.69 -14.75 -35.67
CA SER A 9 -6.91 -15.42 -36.71
C SER A 9 -5.40 -15.27 -36.51
N ASN A 10 -4.68 -16.38 -36.61
CA ASN A 10 -3.20 -16.43 -36.52
C ASN A 10 -2.46 -15.84 -37.74
N ASN A 11 -3.15 -15.17 -38.67
CA ASN A 11 -2.53 -14.52 -39.82
C ASN A 11 -2.34 -13.02 -39.56
N PRO A 12 -1.11 -12.48 -39.55
CA PRO A 12 -0.91 -11.04 -39.54
C PRO A 12 -1.47 -10.44 -40.84
N HIS A 13 -2.56 -9.68 -40.73
CA HIS A 13 -3.20 -9.01 -41.86
C HIS A 13 -2.32 -7.89 -42.43
N PHE A 14 -1.38 -8.27 -43.30
CA PHE A 14 -0.59 -7.34 -44.09
C PHE A 14 -1.51 -6.56 -45.05
N HIS A 15 -1.90 -5.35 -44.66
CA HIS A 15 -2.60 -4.39 -45.51
C HIS A 15 -1.69 -3.92 -46.67
N ILE A 16 -1.62 -4.72 -47.73
CA ILE A 16 -1.08 -4.31 -49.02
C ILE A 16 -2.03 -3.25 -49.61
N SER A 17 -1.60 -2.00 -49.61
CA SER A 17 -2.33 -0.86 -50.15
C SER A 17 -2.29 -0.82 -51.70
N SER A 18 -2.90 -1.81 -52.34
CA SER A 18 -3.05 -1.85 -53.80
C SER A 18 -4.11 -0.85 -54.27
N SER A 19 -3.64 0.21 -54.95
CA SER A 19 -4.51 1.19 -55.60
C SER A 19 -5.33 0.56 -56.73
N ARG A 20 -6.61 0.95 -56.84
CA ARG A 20 -7.57 0.61 -57.91
C ARG A 20 -6.95 0.32 -59.29
N ASN A 21 -7.41 -0.76 -59.93
CA ASN A 21 -7.81 -0.71 -61.34
C ASN A 21 -8.85 -1.79 -61.65
N ASN A 22 -9.71 -1.52 -62.65
CA ASN A 22 -10.72 -2.47 -63.13
C ASN A 22 -10.13 -3.42 -64.16
N THR A 23 -10.36 -4.72 -63.99
CA THR A 23 -10.68 -5.66 -65.07
C THR A 23 -11.47 -6.83 -64.48
N ASN A 24 -12.50 -7.30 -65.19
CA ASN A 24 -13.08 -8.62 -64.93
C ASN A 24 -12.11 -9.68 -65.47
N ASP A 25 -12.04 -10.84 -64.83
CA ASP A 25 -11.90 -12.14 -65.49
C ASP A 25 -12.35 -13.24 -64.52
N ASP A 26 -13.21 -14.15 -64.99
CA ASP A 26 -13.60 -15.35 -64.23
C ASP A 26 -12.49 -16.40 -64.34
N PHE A 27 -12.03 -16.96 -63.21
CA PHE A 27 -11.44 -18.30 -63.23
C PHE A 27 -11.74 -19.10 -61.94
N ASN A 28 -12.27 -20.29 -62.15
CA ASN A 28 -12.67 -21.25 -61.13
C ASN A 28 -11.56 -22.30 -60.98
N SER A 29 -11.04 -22.54 -59.77
CA SER A 29 -10.24 -23.74 -59.47
C SER A 29 -10.13 -23.98 -57.96
N ASP A 30 -10.40 -25.21 -57.53
CA ASP A 30 -10.31 -25.65 -56.14
C ASP A 30 -8.87 -25.63 -55.60
N HIS A 31 -8.68 -25.23 -54.33
CA HIS A 31 -7.64 -25.77 -53.44
C HIS A 31 -8.00 -25.57 -51.96
N ASN A 32 -8.51 -26.61 -51.31
CA ASN A 32 -8.62 -26.66 -49.85
C ASN A 32 -7.24 -27.02 -49.25
N PRO A 33 -6.66 -26.20 -48.34
CA PRO A 33 -5.49 -26.61 -47.58
C PRO A 33 -5.88 -27.70 -46.55
N ARG A 34 -5.22 -28.85 -46.60
CA ARG A 34 -5.40 -29.93 -45.60
C ARG A 34 -4.51 -29.68 -44.36
N ASN A 35 -5.04 -30.00 -43.19
CA ASN A 35 -4.28 -30.14 -41.95
C ASN A 35 -3.28 -31.32 -42.08
N PRO A 36 -1.99 -31.15 -41.78
CA PRO A 36 -0.99 -32.23 -41.87
C PRO A 36 -1.00 -33.24 -40.71
N PHE A 37 -1.87 -33.09 -39.69
CA PHE A 37 -1.93 -33.95 -38.50
C PHE A 37 -3.27 -34.67 -38.32
N GLY A 38 -3.83 -35.20 -39.40
CA GLY A 38 -4.99 -36.10 -39.36
C GLY A 38 -4.59 -37.53 -39.65
N ASP A 39 -4.51 -38.39 -38.63
CA ASP A 39 -4.30 -39.83 -38.78
C ASP A 39 -5.55 -40.52 -39.38
N GLU A 40 -5.35 -41.62 -40.11
CA GLU A 40 -6.43 -42.37 -40.79
C GLU A 40 -7.15 -43.38 -39.87
N PRO A 41 -8.44 -43.66 -40.10
CA PRO A 41 -9.21 -44.67 -39.36
C PRO A 41 -9.10 -46.07 -40.00
N GLU A 42 -9.29 -47.12 -39.19
CA GLU A 42 -9.63 -48.47 -39.66
C GLU A 42 -11.13 -48.79 -39.42
N GLU A 43 -11.65 -49.72 -40.22
CA GLU A 43 -13.06 -50.19 -40.27
C GLU A 43 -13.31 -51.27 -39.15
N GLU A 44 -14.48 -51.88 -38.90
CA GLU A 44 -15.54 -52.39 -39.77
C GLU A 44 -16.94 -52.56 -39.09
N LEU A 45 -17.98 -52.30 -39.89
CA LEU A 45 -19.23 -53.06 -40.13
C LEU A 45 -20.36 -53.33 -39.07
N ASP A 46 -21.55 -53.45 -39.69
CA ASP A 46 -22.80 -54.15 -39.32
C ASP A 46 -23.70 -53.69 -38.15
N SER A 47 -25.04 -53.65 -38.29
CA SER A 47 -25.90 -53.76 -39.50
C SER A 47 -27.35 -53.25 -39.30
N ALA A 48 -27.96 -52.80 -40.41
CA ALA A 48 -29.40 -52.68 -40.80
C ALA A 48 -30.57 -52.65 -39.74
N SER A 49 -31.71 -51.96 -39.95
CA SER A 49 -32.48 -51.85 -41.21
C SER A 49 -33.67 -50.84 -41.20
N PHE A 50 -33.92 -50.20 -42.36
CA PHE A 50 -35.20 -49.83 -43.00
C PHE A 50 -36.42 -49.28 -42.17
N SER A 51 -36.81 -47.99 -42.33
CA SER A 51 -37.78 -47.45 -43.34
C SER A 51 -39.26 -47.40 -42.88
N SER A 52 -40.23 -46.64 -43.44
CA SER A 52 -40.30 -45.77 -44.63
C SER A 52 -41.38 -44.67 -44.49
N SER A 53 -41.51 -43.77 -45.48
CA SER A 53 -42.37 -42.57 -45.50
C SER A 53 -43.79 -42.76 -46.09
N SER A 54 -44.78 -41.95 -45.69
CA SER A 54 -45.88 -41.50 -46.57
C SER A 54 -46.63 -40.25 -46.06
N GLN A 55 -47.49 -39.66 -46.91
CA GLN A 55 -48.19 -38.36 -46.79
C GLN A 55 -49.51 -38.51 -45.94
N ASN A 56 -50.36 -37.50 -45.63
CA ASN A 56 -50.74 -36.30 -46.39
C ASN A 56 -51.65 -35.29 -45.59
N ASN A 57 -51.87 -34.09 -46.18
CA ASN A 57 -52.96 -33.11 -45.96
C ASN A 57 -53.02 -32.17 -44.70
N GLN A 58 -53.58 -30.98 -44.96
CA GLN A 58 -53.89 -29.85 -44.06
C GLN A 58 -55.44 -29.76 -43.77
N PRO A 59 -56.02 -28.62 -43.31
CA PRO A 59 -55.94 -28.01 -41.96
C PRO A 59 -57.36 -27.77 -41.35
N HIS A 60 -57.48 -27.23 -40.13
CA HIS A 60 -58.53 -26.23 -39.78
C HIS A 60 -58.39 -25.59 -38.37
N HIS A 61 -58.72 -24.30 -38.29
CA HIS A 61 -59.01 -23.47 -37.11
C HIS A 61 -60.53 -23.15 -37.08
N PRO A 62 -61.13 -22.46 -36.07
CA PRO A 62 -60.80 -22.25 -34.63
C PRO A 62 -62.06 -22.35 -33.69
N PHE A 63 -62.00 -21.71 -32.49
CA PHE A 63 -63.06 -21.18 -31.60
C PHE A 63 -63.42 -21.88 -30.26
N ALA A 64 -62.92 -21.23 -29.19
CA ALA A 64 -63.51 -20.87 -27.89
C ALA A 64 -64.90 -21.38 -27.42
N SER A 65 -65.02 -21.61 -26.09
CA SER A 65 -66.17 -21.18 -25.28
C SER A 65 -65.82 -21.02 -23.78
N ASN A 66 -66.53 -20.14 -23.07
CA ASN A 66 -66.42 -19.90 -21.62
C ASN A 66 -67.43 -20.75 -20.82
N GLN A 67 -67.15 -20.98 -19.52
CA GLN A 67 -68.05 -20.92 -18.35
C GLN A 67 -67.21 -21.35 -17.11
N THR A 68 -67.08 -20.61 -15.98
CA THR A 68 -68.04 -20.13 -14.95
C THR A 68 -68.87 -21.24 -14.29
N SER A 69 -69.14 -21.28 -12.98
CA SER A 69 -68.63 -20.55 -11.79
C SER A 69 -69.20 -21.19 -10.51
N SER A 70 -68.50 -21.12 -9.37
CA SER A 70 -69.06 -20.97 -8.00
C SER A 70 -67.91 -20.96 -6.98
N THR A 71 -67.72 -20.05 -6.01
CA THR A 71 -68.56 -19.14 -5.16
C THR A 71 -69.16 -19.77 -3.91
N ASN A 72 -68.66 -19.36 -2.74
CA ASN A 72 -69.42 -19.31 -1.48
C ASN A 72 -68.90 -18.15 -0.58
N ASN A 73 -69.53 -16.98 -0.75
CA ASN A 73 -70.19 -16.13 0.26
C ASN A 73 -69.94 -16.43 1.78
N LEU A 74 -70.00 -15.45 2.71
CA LEU A 74 -70.77 -14.18 2.71
C LEU A 74 -70.15 -13.11 3.68
N HIS A 75 -70.63 -11.86 3.57
CA HIS A 75 -70.55 -10.65 4.46
C HIS A 75 -70.09 -10.80 5.94
N SER A 76 -69.56 -9.77 6.64
CA SER A 76 -70.10 -8.39 6.86
C SER A 76 -69.13 -7.58 7.77
N THR A 77 -69.12 -6.23 7.98
CA THR A 77 -69.54 -4.98 7.29
C THR A 77 -69.11 -3.77 8.14
N ASN A 78 -68.75 -2.62 7.53
CA ASN A 78 -68.59 -1.26 8.15
C ASN A 78 -67.49 -1.07 9.22
N SER A 79 -67.00 0.13 9.57
CA SER A 79 -66.80 1.41 8.83
C SER A 79 -66.02 2.42 9.69
N ILE A 80 -65.06 3.16 9.11
CA ILE A 80 -64.50 4.45 9.59
C ILE A 80 -63.83 4.47 10.98
N ARG A 81 -62.50 4.75 10.99
CA ARG A 81 -61.90 5.85 11.78
C ARG A 81 -60.55 6.24 11.19
N ASN A 82 -60.24 7.54 11.23
CA ASN A 82 -58.90 8.05 10.96
C ASN A 82 -58.08 7.98 12.24
N GLU A 83 -56.81 7.58 12.14
CA GLU A 83 -55.78 8.05 13.06
C GLU A 83 -54.44 8.08 12.32
N SER A 84 -53.66 9.14 12.55
CA SER A 84 -52.38 9.38 11.87
C SER A 84 -51.24 9.04 12.82
N GLU A 85 -50.51 7.97 12.54
CA GLU A 85 -49.32 7.60 13.31
C GLU A 85 -48.12 7.47 12.35
N TYR A 86 -47.04 8.18 12.67
CA TYR A 86 -45.85 8.31 11.84
C TYR A 86 -44.69 7.59 12.52
N GLY A 87 -43.97 6.74 11.78
CA GLY A 87 -42.79 6.02 12.27
C GLY A 87 -43.08 4.74 13.07
N LYS A 88 -43.04 3.60 12.37
CA LYS A 88 -42.72 2.29 12.94
C LYS A 88 -41.70 1.60 12.02
N PRO A 89 -40.60 1.03 12.55
CA PRO A 89 -39.59 0.37 11.73
C PRO A 89 -40.16 -0.92 11.10
N PHE A 90 -39.60 -1.29 9.95
CA PHE A 90 -40.00 -2.49 9.21
C PHE A 90 -39.62 -3.75 9.99
N GLN A 91 -40.52 -4.75 10.08
CA GLN A 91 -40.19 -6.03 10.71
C GLN A 91 -39.38 -6.89 9.73
N ALA A 92 -38.09 -7.03 9.98
CA ALA A 92 -37.25 -8.02 9.30
C ALA A 92 -37.75 -9.45 9.62
N TYR A 93 -37.76 -10.31 8.60
CA TYR A 93 -38.21 -11.69 8.70
C TYR A 93 -37.10 -12.58 9.28
N SER A 94 -37.20 -12.95 10.56
CA SER A 94 -36.23 -13.82 11.21
C SER A 94 -36.43 -15.29 10.81
N GLY A 95 -35.52 -15.82 9.99
CA GLY A 95 -35.50 -17.24 9.60
C GLY A 95 -35.26 -18.20 10.78
N TYR A 96 -35.86 -19.39 10.72
CA TYR A 96 -35.80 -20.41 11.77
C TYR A 96 -34.50 -21.22 11.74
N TYR A 97 -33.58 -20.98 12.70
CA TYR A 97 -32.65 -22.02 13.18
C TYR A 97 -32.39 -21.91 14.67
N SER A 98 -33.10 -22.74 15.46
CA SER A 98 -32.77 -22.99 16.86
C SER A 98 -33.27 -24.37 17.32
N ASN A 99 -32.37 -25.35 17.44
CA ASN A 99 -32.52 -26.51 18.33
C ASN A 99 -31.28 -27.41 18.39
N GLY A 100 -30.88 -27.81 19.60
CA GLY A 100 -30.37 -29.17 19.87
C GLY A 100 -28.90 -29.49 19.60
N GLY A 101 -27.99 -29.02 20.45
CA GLY A 101 -26.62 -29.56 20.59
C GLY A 101 -26.25 -29.70 22.07
N SER A 102 -26.31 -30.92 22.62
CA SER A 102 -26.27 -31.13 24.08
C SER A 102 -24.87 -31.21 24.67
N SER A 103 -24.63 -30.50 25.78
CA SER A 103 -23.44 -30.63 26.62
C SER A 103 -23.51 -31.83 27.56
N SER A 104 -22.44 -32.62 27.68
CA SER A 104 -22.09 -33.41 28.88
C SER A 104 -20.76 -34.16 28.70
N TYR A 105 -20.11 -34.48 29.84
CA TYR A 105 -18.83 -35.19 29.99
C TYR A 105 -17.59 -34.41 29.51
N LEU A 106 -16.47 -34.35 30.25
CA LEU A 106 -16.11 -34.90 31.57
C LEU A 106 -15.24 -33.89 32.35
N ASN A 107 -15.06 -34.10 33.67
CA ASN A 107 -14.39 -33.15 34.56
C ASN A 107 -13.57 -33.90 35.65
N GLN A 108 -12.56 -33.22 36.21
CA GLN A 108 -11.70 -33.62 37.35
C GLN A 108 -10.79 -34.86 37.21
N GLU A 109 -9.47 -34.64 37.24
CA GLU A 109 -8.55 -34.79 38.40
C GLU A 109 -7.23 -34.05 38.04
N GLY A 110 -6.29 -33.71 38.94
CA GLY A 110 -6.15 -33.82 40.39
C GLY A 110 -4.93 -32.99 40.86
N VAL A 111 -4.83 -32.65 42.15
CA VAL A 111 -3.83 -31.66 42.65
C VAL A 111 -2.54 -32.33 43.16
N SER A 112 -1.39 -31.77 42.78
CA SER A 112 -0.09 -31.97 43.44
C SER A 112 0.75 -30.69 43.43
N SER A 113 1.22 -30.26 44.60
CA SER A 113 2.21 -29.18 44.78
C SER A 113 3.40 -29.73 45.55
N ASP A 114 4.64 -29.32 45.24
CA ASP A 114 5.70 -29.28 46.27
C ASP A 114 6.92 -28.40 45.94
N GLU A 115 7.77 -28.16 46.95
CA GLU A 115 8.79 -27.10 46.98
C GLU A 115 10.23 -27.49 46.51
N SER A 116 10.78 -26.67 45.60
CA SER A 116 12.11 -26.00 45.71
C SER A 116 13.47 -26.76 45.62
N LYS A 117 14.48 -25.94 45.28
CA LYS A 117 15.89 -25.90 45.80
C LYS A 117 17.03 -26.74 45.20
N LEU A 118 18.19 -26.04 45.14
CA LEU A 118 19.60 -26.48 45.19
C LEU A 118 20.35 -26.98 43.93
N LEU A 119 20.91 -26.00 43.21
CA LEU A 119 22.36 -25.81 42.94
C LEU A 119 23.33 -27.03 42.80
N ALA A 120 23.93 -27.11 41.60
CA ALA A 120 25.36 -27.31 41.30
C ALA A 120 26.08 -28.67 41.53
N GLY A 121 26.90 -29.11 40.55
CA GLY A 121 27.92 -30.17 40.77
C GLY A 121 28.52 -30.91 39.55
N ASN A 122 29.45 -30.27 38.82
CA ASN A 122 30.54 -30.80 37.97
C ASN A 122 30.59 -32.28 37.48
N ASN A 123 30.87 -32.45 36.18
CA ASN A 123 32.10 -33.06 35.60
C ASN A 123 32.20 -32.66 34.10
N ARG A 124 33.35 -32.37 33.45
CA ARG A 124 34.69 -33.00 33.35
C ARG A 124 34.72 -34.29 32.49
N ASP A 125 35.70 -34.53 31.61
CA ASP A 125 36.87 -33.74 31.13
C ASP A 125 37.49 -34.39 29.85
N THR A 126 38.56 -33.79 29.30
CA THR A 126 39.56 -34.37 28.33
C THR A 126 39.14 -34.42 26.83
N SER A 127 40.03 -34.29 25.82
CA SER A 127 41.50 -34.08 25.72
C SER A 127 41.82 -33.28 24.40
N SER A 128 43.04 -32.81 24.03
CA SER A 128 44.42 -33.14 24.43
C SER A 128 45.46 -32.02 24.10
N VAL A 129 46.54 -31.95 24.91
CA VAL A 129 48.00 -31.75 24.60
C VAL A 129 48.43 -30.70 23.54
N GLY A 130 49.44 -29.82 23.73
CA GLY A 130 50.50 -29.56 24.75
C GLY A 130 51.49 -28.49 24.19
N ALA A 131 52.68 -28.14 24.73
CA ALA A 131 53.43 -28.46 25.96
C ALA A 131 54.59 -27.41 26.19
N ASP A 132 55.33 -27.47 27.32
CA ASP A 132 56.21 -26.39 27.87
C ASP A 132 57.74 -26.61 27.82
N ASN A 133 58.54 -25.56 28.13
CA ASN A 133 59.74 -25.65 29.02
C ASN A 133 60.44 -24.30 29.44
N ARG A 134 60.40 -23.96 30.75
CA ARG A 134 61.53 -23.53 31.68
C ARG A 134 62.40 -22.26 31.40
N LEU A 135 63.13 -21.62 32.35
CA LEU A 135 62.93 -21.19 33.78
C LEU A 135 64.22 -20.49 34.35
N ASN A 136 64.13 -19.22 34.83
CA ASN A 136 64.83 -18.59 36.02
C ASN A 136 66.40 -18.55 36.17
N PRO A 137 67.00 -17.86 37.19
CA PRO A 137 66.68 -16.58 37.91
C PRO A 137 67.91 -15.66 38.24
N THR A 138 67.74 -14.43 38.80
CA THR A 138 68.58 -13.78 39.88
C THR A 138 68.11 -12.34 40.27
N SER A 139 68.63 -11.78 41.37
CA SER A 139 68.34 -10.46 42.01
C SER A 139 69.61 -9.89 42.71
N PRO A 140 69.65 -8.71 43.40
CA PRO A 140 68.65 -7.68 43.67
C PRO A 140 69.10 -6.25 43.24
N ALA A 141 68.57 -5.17 43.84
CA ALA A 141 68.98 -3.79 43.62
C ALA A 141 69.07 -2.98 44.92
N GLU A 142 70.12 -2.17 45.07
CA GLU A 142 70.23 -1.13 46.11
C GLU A 142 71.35 -0.12 45.78
N PHE A 143 71.04 1.18 45.73
CA PHE A 143 71.66 2.18 46.61
C PHE A 143 71.05 3.57 46.37
N ASP A 144 70.21 4.01 47.30
CA ASP A 144 69.70 5.39 47.35
C ASP A 144 70.69 6.30 48.12
N ARG A 145 70.71 7.59 47.81
CA ARG A 145 71.56 8.59 48.51
C ARG A 145 71.00 10.02 48.48
N TYR A 146 69.71 10.18 48.77
CA TYR A 146 69.18 11.49 49.16
C TYR A 146 69.71 11.95 50.53
N PRO A 147 69.74 13.28 50.74
CA PRO A 147 68.91 13.84 51.80
C PRO A 147 67.92 14.90 51.28
N SER A 148 66.86 15.16 52.05
CA SER A 148 65.74 16.02 51.66
C SER A 148 65.84 17.46 52.19
N MET A 149 65.34 18.39 51.37
CA MET A 149 64.85 19.74 51.68
C MET A 149 65.49 20.59 52.79
N ALA A 150 66.31 21.58 52.39
CA ALA A 150 66.16 22.99 52.77
C ALA A 150 66.99 23.88 51.80
N GLY A 151 66.54 25.05 51.34
CA GLY A 151 65.20 25.65 51.44
C GLY A 151 65.21 27.11 50.96
N SER A 152 64.53 27.43 49.86
CA SER A 152 64.27 28.82 49.44
C SER A 152 62.97 28.89 48.63
N ARG A 153 62.13 29.89 48.92
CA ARG A 153 60.86 30.15 48.22
C ARG A 153 60.85 31.59 47.72
N VAL A 154 60.95 31.78 46.40
CA VAL A 154 60.34 32.95 45.73
C VAL A 154 59.72 32.45 44.42
N VAL A 155 58.40 32.50 44.36
CA VAL A 155 57.64 32.37 43.10
C VAL A 155 57.08 33.75 42.80
N SER A 156 57.66 34.44 41.84
CA SER A 156 57.14 35.73 41.37
C SER A 156 56.13 35.51 40.25
N SER A 157 54.87 35.30 40.62
CA SER A 157 53.77 35.22 39.67
C SER A 157 53.38 36.61 39.16
N THR A 158 53.82 36.97 37.95
CA THR A 158 53.36 38.19 37.24
C THR A 158 52.29 37.86 36.21
N SER A 159 51.12 37.42 36.69
CA SER A 159 49.91 37.33 35.87
C SER A 159 49.25 38.72 35.79
N LEU A 160 49.38 39.40 34.64
CA LEU A 160 48.77 40.69 34.43
C LEU A 160 47.33 40.53 33.87
N VAL A 161 46.34 40.70 34.76
CA VAL A 161 45.04 41.37 34.54
C VAL A 161 44.06 40.85 33.46
N SER A 162 42.77 40.85 33.84
CA SER A 162 41.55 40.77 33.01
C SER A 162 41.16 39.44 32.33
N PHE A 163 40.16 38.81 32.92
CA PHE A 163 39.10 38.12 32.18
C PHE A 163 38.10 39.14 31.60
N ASN A 164 37.52 38.80 30.44
CA ASN A 164 36.23 39.29 29.91
C ASN A 164 36.17 40.80 29.52
N ASN A 165 35.32 41.22 28.57
CA ASN A 165 34.04 40.62 28.15
C ASN A 165 33.70 40.98 26.69
N PRO A 166 33.01 40.12 25.92
CA PRO A 166 32.14 40.61 24.83
C PRO A 166 30.94 41.37 25.42
N SER A 167 30.40 42.31 24.66
CA SER A 167 29.35 43.23 25.10
C SER A 167 27.93 42.66 24.98
N ASN A 168 27.09 42.84 26.00
CA ASN A 168 25.79 43.47 25.79
C ASN A 168 25.18 44.06 27.07
N MET A 169 24.34 45.09 26.90
CA MET A 169 23.67 45.80 28.01
C MET A 169 22.24 45.30 28.21
N MET A 170 21.73 45.37 29.43
CA MET A 170 20.29 45.47 29.71
C MET A 170 19.99 46.76 30.48
N ARG A 171 18.93 47.47 30.04
CA ARG A 171 18.19 48.45 30.85
C ARG A 171 17.33 47.66 31.87
N THR A 172 16.81 48.18 32.98
CA THR A 172 16.40 49.55 33.42
C THR A 172 16.79 49.74 34.92
N HIS A 173 16.67 50.86 35.65
CA HIS A 173 15.66 51.94 35.68
C HIS A 173 16.22 53.34 36.10
N GLN A 174 15.37 54.35 35.89
CA GLN A 174 15.46 55.76 36.32
C GLN A 174 14.78 56.00 37.70
N PRO A 175 14.82 57.21 38.32
CA PRO A 175 15.95 58.16 38.43
C PRO A 175 16.03 58.95 39.79
N HIS A 176 17.09 59.76 39.91
CA HIS A 176 17.18 61.07 40.62
C HIS A 176 17.15 61.21 42.16
N HIS A 177 18.08 62.08 42.63
CA HIS A 177 18.13 62.88 43.88
C HIS A 177 18.21 62.18 45.26
N GLY A 178 19.20 62.60 46.06
CA GLY A 178 19.30 62.27 47.49
C GLY A 178 20.70 62.51 48.07
N SER A 179 20.93 63.66 48.69
CA SER A 179 22.22 64.05 49.29
C SER A 179 22.52 63.39 50.64
N SER A 180 23.81 63.39 51.03
CA SER A 180 24.37 63.75 52.36
C SER A 180 25.08 62.69 53.23
N THR A 181 26.11 63.19 53.94
CA THR A 181 26.72 62.75 55.22
C THR A 181 27.38 61.37 55.39
N SER A 182 28.69 61.41 55.62
CA SER A 182 29.55 60.48 56.39
C SER A 182 29.30 60.57 57.92
N PRO A 183 30.06 59.90 58.83
CA PRO A 183 31.07 58.83 58.69
C PRO A 183 30.91 57.70 59.78
N THR A 184 32.00 56.98 60.09
CA THR A 184 32.24 56.06 61.25
C THR A 184 31.50 54.71 61.20
N SER A 185 31.89 53.59 61.84
CA SER A 185 33.10 52.97 62.45
C SER A 185 32.56 51.71 63.21
N SER A 186 33.27 50.70 63.74
CA SER A 186 34.70 50.39 63.97
C SER A 186 34.87 48.88 64.29
N SER A 187 36.13 48.40 64.38
CA SER A 187 36.56 47.12 65.02
C SER A 187 36.12 45.79 64.35
N MET A 188 36.72 44.60 64.54
CA MET A 188 38.02 44.03 65.03
C MET A 188 37.96 42.51 64.69
N ASN A 189 39.01 41.66 64.61
CA ASN A 189 40.48 41.72 64.71
C ASN A 189 41.01 40.56 63.83
N ASN A 190 42.06 40.72 63.00
CA ASN A 190 43.51 40.62 63.31
C ASN A 190 44.03 39.20 63.61
N ASP A 191 44.94 38.72 62.75
CA ASP A 191 45.60 37.40 62.79
C ASP A 191 46.73 37.25 63.83
N SER A 192 47.19 36.00 63.99
CA SER A 192 48.59 35.56 63.79
C SER A 192 49.24 34.75 64.92
N ILE A 193 49.91 33.67 64.51
CA ILE A 193 51.16 33.04 65.02
C ILE A 193 51.50 32.01 63.93
N SER A 194 52.48 32.15 63.04
CA SER A 194 53.90 32.56 63.12
C SER A 194 54.84 31.41 63.47
N ASP A 195 55.79 31.13 62.58
CA ASP A 195 57.07 30.55 62.96
C ASP A 195 58.21 31.12 62.09
N LYS A 196 59.45 31.11 62.58
CA LYS A 196 60.59 31.83 61.98
C LYS A 196 61.88 31.00 61.96
N SER A 197 62.77 31.33 61.03
CA SER A 197 64.22 31.10 61.16
C SER A 197 65.00 32.32 60.64
N THR A 198 66.25 32.49 61.09
CA THR A 198 67.03 33.73 60.91
C THR A 198 68.50 33.47 60.62
N SER A 199 69.08 34.30 59.73
CA SER A 199 70.52 34.37 59.41
C SER A 199 70.95 35.85 59.26
N PRO A 200 72.12 36.32 59.73
CA PRO A 200 72.35 37.77 59.91
C PRO A 200 73.67 38.31 59.30
N PHE A 201 73.60 38.95 58.13
CA PHE A 201 74.55 39.98 57.67
C PHE A 201 73.86 40.97 56.70
N PRO A 202 74.20 42.27 56.69
CA PRO A 202 73.45 43.29 55.93
C PRO A 202 74.09 43.68 54.58
N ASN A 203 73.22 44.17 53.67
CA ASN A 203 73.47 45.03 52.51
C ASN A 203 74.60 44.64 51.52
N ASP A 204 74.22 44.27 50.28
CA ASP A 204 74.16 45.18 49.12
C ASP A 204 73.78 44.37 47.86
N PHE A 205 72.91 44.87 46.98
CA PHE A 205 72.52 44.13 45.77
C PHE A 205 72.07 45.03 44.62
N SER A 206 72.97 45.25 43.66
CA SER A 206 72.69 45.84 42.35
C SER A 206 71.75 44.94 41.53
N PRO A 207 70.74 45.50 40.81
CA PRO A 207 69.81 44.70 39.99
C PRO A 207 70.47 43.97 38.81
N PHE A 208 71.74 44.25 38.50
CA PHE A 208 72.50 43.63 37.41
C PHE A 208 73.63 42.69 37.86
N GLY A 209 73.75 42.41 39.17
CA GLY A 209 74.61 41.34 39.69
C GLY A 209 76.13 41.61 39.67
N GLY A 210 76.70 41.93 40.84
CA GLY A 210 78.12 41.72 41.12
C GLY A 210 79.11 42.82 40.74
N TYR A 211 78.71 43.85 39.98
CA TYR A 211 79.56 45.02 39.68
C TYR A 211 79.00 46.30 40.32
N PRO A 212 79.85 47.18 40.90
CA PRO A 212 79.40 48.44 41.45
C PRO A 212 78.98 49.41 40.33
N ALA A 213 77.83 50.07 40.51
CA ALA A 213 77.20 50.92 39.49
C ALA A 213 78.05 52.12 39.03
N SER A 214 79.11 52.47 39.77
CA SER A 214 80.12 53.47 39.38
C SER A 214 81.07 53.03 38.26
N SER A 215 80.84 51.88 37.61
CA SER A 215 81.75 51.28 36.63
C SER A 215 81.30 51.43 35.15
N PHE A 216 80.07 51.88 34.91
CA PHE A 216 79.46 51.92 33.56
C PHE A 216 78.99 53.34 33.20
N PRO A 217 79.83 54.15 32.53
CA PRO A 217 79.44 55.45 31.99
C PRO A 217 78.72 55.26 30.64
N LEU A 218 77.48 54.77 30.67
CA LEU A 218 76.64 54.66 29.46
C LEU A 218 76.15 56.04 29.01
N SER A 219 76.74 56.58 27.95
CA SER A 219 76.24 57.76 27.23
C SER A 219 75.18 57.36 26.20
N ILE A 220 73.98 57.94 26.30
CA ILE A 220 72.82 57.62 25.46
C ILE A 220 72.98 58.00 23.97
N ASP A 221 74.07 58.70 23.63
CA ASP A 221 74.41 59.16 22.28
C ASP A 221 75.40 58.23 21.56
N GLU A 222 75.86 57.15 22.19
CA GLU A 222 76.78 56.15 21.61
C GLU A 222 75.97 55.01 20.96
N LYS A 223 76.25 54.72 19.67
CA LYS A 223 75.44 53.81 18.84
C LYS A 223 76.04 52.40 18.80
N GLU A 224 75.28 51.38 19.17
CA GLU A 224 75.75 49.99 19.24
C GLU A 224 75.55 49.24 17.90
N PRO A 225 76.33 48.17 17.60
CA PRO A 225 76.30 47.51 16.29
C PRO A 225 74.98 46.78 15.97
N ASP A 226 74.23 46.39 17.00
CA ASP A 226 72.96 45.66 16.98
C ASP A 226 71.74 46.57 17.21
N ASP A 227 71.91 47.90 17.23
CA ASP A 227 70.82 48.88 17.27
C ASP A 227 69.77 48.66 16.17
N TYR A 228 70.13 48.04 15.05
CA TYR A 228 69.20 47.72 13.95
C TYR A 228 68.16 46.63 14.32
N LEU A 229 68.43 45.83 15.35
CA LEU A 229 67.55 44.78 15.86
C LEU A 229 66.64 45.29 17.00
N HIS A 230 66.98 46.44 17.57
CA HIS A 230 66.35 46.99 18.78
C HIS A 230 65.66 48.35 18.59
N ASN A 231 65.96 49.07 17.50
CA ASN A 231 65.18 50.22 17.04
C ASN A 231 64.28 49.80 15.86
N PRO A 232 62.95 49.69 16.03
CA PRO A 232 62.05 49.34 14.94
C PRO A 232 62.00 50.45 13.88
N ASP A 233 62.04 50.08 12.60
CA ASP A 233 61.81 50.99 11.48
C ASP A 233 60.37 50.80 10.99
N PRO A 234 59.44 51.72 11.34
CA PRO A 234 58.02 51.56 11.03
C PRO A 234 57.70 51.61 9.52
N VAL A 235 58.67 51.91 8.65
CA VAL A 235 58.51 51.81 7.19
C VAL A 235 58.91 50.42 6.71
N GLN A 236 60.09 49.92 7.11
CA GLN A 236 60.56 48.59 6.70
C GLN A 236 59.79 47.45 7.37
N ASP A 237 59.44 47.57 8.65
CA ASP A 237 58.65 46.58 9.37
C ASP A 237 57.24 46.46 8.76
N ALA A 238 56.63 47.58 8.36
CA ALA A 238 55.33 47.60 7.69
C ALA A 238 55.37 46.99 6.28
N GLU A 239 56.47 47.15 5.54
CA GLU A 239 56.66 46.48 4.25
C GLU A 239 56.91 44.97 4.42
N TYR A 240 57.64 44.56 5.46
CA TYR A 240 57.83 43.15 5.83
C TYR A 240 56.51 42.50 6.23
N GLU A 241 55.74 43.09 7.17
CA GLU A 241 54.46 42.54 7.61
C GLU A 241 53.46 42.38 6.46
N LYS A 242 53.34 43.40 5.60
CA LYS A 242 52.45 43.38 4.43
C LYS A 242 52.78 42.25 3.45
N ASN A 243 54.05 41.86 3.34
CA ASN A 243 54.52 40.80 2.45
C ASN A 243 54.87 39.49 3.20
N ARG A 244 54.59 39.40 4.51
CA ARG A 244 55.15 38.39 5.42
C ARG A 244 55.02 36.96 4.94
N PHE A 245 53.86 36.57 4.41
CA PHE A 245 53.63 35.23 3.84
C PHE A 245 54.62 34.89 2.71
N ILE A 246 55.02 35.87 1.89
CA ILE A 246 56.01 35.68 0.82
C ILE A 246 57.43 35.59 1.39
N HIS A 247 57.75 36.31 2.46
CA HIS A 247 59.05 36.21 3.14
C HIS A 247 59.20 34.89 3.89
N ASP A 248 58.18 34.49 4.66
CA ASP A 248 58.12 33.21 5.38
C ASP A 248 58.20 32.02 4.40
N LEU A 249 57.58 32.12 3.20
CA LEU A 249 57.68 31.11 2.14
C LEU A 249 59.06 31.10 1.44
N LYS A 250 59.70 32.26 1.23
CA LYS A 250 61.06 32.37 0.63
C LYS A 250 62.15 31.85 1.56
N ASN A 251 62.03 32.10 2.86
CA ASN A 251 62.99 31.73 3.88
C ASN A 251 62.67 30.38 4.55
N MET A 252 61.71 29.62 3.98
CA MET A 252 61.18 28.39 4.57
C MET A 252 62.25 27.30 4.67
N ASP A 253 62.38 26.72 5.87
CA ASP A 253 63.33 25.64 6.12
C ASP A 253 62.90 24.31 5.46
N LYS A 254 63.83 23.37 5.31
CA LYS A 254 63.58 22.07 4.67
C LYS A 254 62.52 21.23 5.41
N ARG A 255 62.36 21.40 6.73
CA ARG A 255 61.36 20.70 7.54
C ARG A 255 59.97 21.28 7.33
N SER A 256 59.83 22.60 7.33
CA SER A 256 58.57 23.29 7.04
C SER A 256 58.11 23.05 5.61
N LEU A 257 59.02 23.07 4.62
CA LEU A 257 58.72 22.68 3.23
C LEU A 257 58.17 21.25 3.14
N GLY A 258 58.76 20.29 3.87
CA GLY A 258 58.25 18.92 3.95
C GLY A 258 56.85 18.85 4.59
N GLY A 259 56.59 19.65 5.62
CA GLY A 259 55.26 19.77 6.24
C GLY A 259 54.21 20.35 5.28
N LEU A 260 54.54 21.41 4.54
CA LEU A 260 53.67 22.03 3.55
C LEU A 260 53.33 21.06 2.42
N ILE A 261 54.31 20.34 1.89
CA ILE A 261 54.10 19.29 0.87
C ILE A 261 53.21 18.17 1.44
N GLY A 262 53.45 17.72 2.67
CA GLY A 262 52.62 16.72 3.33
C GLY A 262 51.16 17.15 3.50
N PHE A 263 50.94 18.42 3.87
CA PHE A 263 49.60 19.01 3.98
C PHE A 263 48.89 19.08 2.61
N ILE A 264 49.59 19.51 1.56
CA ILE A 264 49.06 19.55 0.19
C ILE A 264 48.69 18.14 -0.30
N VAL A 265 49.53 17.13 -0.04
CA VAL A 265 49.24 15.73 -0.39
C VAL A 265 48.02 15.20 0.38
N LEU A 266 47.89 15.50 1.67
CA LEU A 266 46.71 15.15 2.48
C LEU A 266 45.44 15.84 1.95
N PHE A 267 45.52 17.10 1.55
CA PHE A 267 44.39 17.85 0.99
C PHE A 267 43.95 17.28 -0.36
N ILE A 268 44.90 16.92 -1.24
CA ILE A 268 44.60 16.25 -2.52
C ILE A 268 43.99 14.85 -2.28
N ALA A 269 44.49 14.10 -1.30
CA ALA A 269 43.91 12.80 -0.92
C ALA A 269 42.48 12.95 -0.38
N ALA A 270 42.20 13.98 0.42
CA ALA A 270 40.85 14.29 0.89
C ALA A 270 39.91 14.66 -0.26
N LEU A 271 40.35 15.50 -1.21
CA LEU A 271 39.57 15.80 -2.42
C LEU A 271 39.31 14.53 -3.26
N ALA A 272 40.29 13.62 -3.35
CA ALA A 272 40.12 12.36 -4.06
C ALA A 272 39.07 11.44 -3.40
N VAL A 273 39.06 11.34 -2.07
CA VAL A 273 38.12 10.47 -1.33
C VAL A 273 36.73 11.08 -1.18
N PHE A 274 36.61 12.40 -0.98
CA PHE A 274 35.33 13.06 -0.68
C PHE A 274 34.66 13.76 -1.86
N ILE A 275 35.36 13.95 -2.99
CA ILE A 275 34.77 14.54 -4.21
C ILE A 275 34.94 13.60 -5.41
N ILE A 276 36.17 13.20 -5.73
CA ILE A 276 36.42 12.43 -6.98
C ILE A 276 35.81 11.02 -6.90
N LEU A 277 36.00 10.31 -5.79
CA LEU A 277 35.46 8.95 -5.63
C LEU A 277 33.91 8.93 -5.68
N PRO A 278 33.16 9.77 -4.92
CA PRO A 278 31.71 9.89 -5.08
C PRO A 278 31.29 10.29 -6.49
N ALA A 279 31.98 11.23 -7.14
CA ALA A 279 31.64 11.65 -8.50
C ALA A 279 31.82 10.50 -9.51
N LEU A 280 32.87 9.68 -9.37
CA LEU A 280 33.12 8.54 -10.25
C LEU A 280 32.14 7.39 -10.04
N THR A 281 31.72 7.12 -8.79
CA THR A 281 30.71 6.07 -8.52
C THR A 281 29.30 6.51 -8.92
N TYR A 282 28.88 7.75 -8.62
CA TYR A 282 27.54 8.23 -9.00
C TYR A 282 27.37 8.53 -10.49
N SER A 283 28.45 8.85 -11.21
CA SER A 283 28.38 9.04 -12.67
C SER A 283 28.40 7.73 -13.48
N GLY A 284 28.56 6.57 -12.82
CA GLY A 284 28.69 5.27 -13.48
C GLY A 284 29.97 5.11 -14.30
N ALA A 285 30.89 6.08 -14.28
CA ALA A 285 32.10 6.09 -15.12
C ALA A 285 33.09 4.94 -14.81
N THR A 286 32.92 4.26 -13.66
CA THR A 286 33.69 3.08 -13.26
C THR A 286 33.01 1.75 -13.61
N ASN A 287 31.79 1.76 -14.14
CA ASN A 287 31.09 0.53 -14.54
C ASN A 287 31.75 0.01 -15.83
N PRO A 288 32.31 -1.20 -15.84
CA PRO A 288 32.82 -1.79 -17.07
C PRO A 288 31.65 -1.99 -18.05
N TYR A 289 31.83 -1.54 -19.29
CA TYR A 289 30.87 -1.83 -20.36
C TYR A 289 30.86 -3.34 -20.60
N HIS A 290 29.82 -4.01 -20.12
CA HIS A 290 29.50 -5.37 -20.49
C HIS A 290 28.75 -5.32 -21.83
N PRO A 291 29.35 -5.73 -22.97
CA PRO A 291 28.60 -5.93 -24.18
C PRO A 291 27.62 -7.09 -23.95
N GLU A 292 26.32 -6.81 -24.05
CA GLU A 292 25.29 -7.86 -24.07
C GLU A 292 25.42 -8.66 -25.37
N SER A 293 26.25 -9.70 -25.34
CA SER A 293 26.44 -10.63 -26.44
C SER A 293 25.27 -11.62 -26.49
N TYR A 294 24.10 -11.16 -26.92
CA TYR A 294 23.00 -12.05 -27.26
C TYR A 294 23.39 -12.89 -28.48
N GLU A 295 23.21 -14.22 -28.39
CA GLU A 295 23.46 -15.09 -29.54
C GLU A 295 22.35 -14.88 -30.56
N VAL A 296 22.71 -14.34 -31.74
CA VAL A 296 21.77 -14.11 -32.84
C VAL A 296 21.47 -15.45 -33.53
N LEU A 297 20.65 -16.27 -32.86
CA LEU A 297 20.17 -17.58 -33.33
C LEU A 297 19.59 -17.51 -34.75
N THR A 298 19.00 -16.37 -35.10
CA THR A 298 18.56 -16.05 -36.45
C THR A 298 18.58 -14.54 -36.69
N LYS A 299 18.83 -14.13 -37.95
CA LYS A 299 18.70 -12.73 -38.39
C LYS A 299 17.25 -12.34 -38.71
N TYR A 300 16.33 -13.30 -38.62
CA TYR A 300 14.90 -13.07 -38.76
C TYR A 300 14.38 -12.49 -37.45
N SER A 301 14.00 -11.21 -37.46
CA SER A 301 13.20 -10.66 -36.35
C SER A 301 11.83 -11.32 -36.42
N TYR A 302 11.55 -12.24 -35.49
CA TYR A 302 10.18 -12.68 -35.27
C TYR A 302 9.32 -11.46 -34.92
N PRO A 303 8.11 -11.32 -35.49
CA PRO A 303 7.15 -10.38 -34.94
C PRO A 303 6.79 -10.83 -33.52
N MET A 304 6.69 -9.87 -32.60
CA MET A 304 6.07 -10.11 -31.30
C MET A 304 4.61 -10.53 -31.54
N LEU A 305 4.11 -11.51 -30.76
CA LEU A 305 2.74 -11.99 -30.89
C LEU A 305 1.77 -10.80 -30.72
N SER A 306 0.81 -10.65 -31.64
CA SER A 306 -0.07 -9.48 -31.73
C SER A 306 -0.96 -9.26 -30.51
N ALA A 307 -1.15 -10.30 -29.69
CA ALA A 307 -1.84 -10.23 -28.40
C ALA A 307 -1.01 -9.52 -27.31
N ILE A 308 0.33 -9.62 -27.34
CA ILE A 308 1.17 -9.16 -26.23
C ILE A 308 1.36 -7.63 -26.30
N ARG A 309 0.71 -6.94 -25.38
CA ARG A 309 0.74 -5.49 -25.18
C ARG A 309 1.95 -5.09 -24.33
N THR A 310 2.63 -4.01 -24.71
CA THR A 310 3.89 -3.56 -24.08
C THR A 310 3.75 -2.36 -23.14
N ASN A 311 2.58 -1.72 -23.11
CA ASN A 311 2.35 -0.45 -22.39
C ASN A 311 1.22 -0.58 -21.37
N LEU A 312 1.35 0.13 -20.24
CA LEU A 312 0.33 0.19 -19.19
C LEU A 312 -0.89 1.03 -19.58
N VAL A 313 -0.70 2.04 -20.44
CA VAL A 313 -1.78 2.72 -21.17
C VAL A 313 -2.00 2.00 -22.50
N ASP A 314 -3.25 1.72 -22.85
CA ASP A 314 -3.59 1.08 -24.12
C ASP A 314 -3.29 2.02 -25.30
N PRO A 315 -2.63 1.55 -26.37
CA PRO A 315 -2.44 2.33 -27.60
C PRO A 315 -3.72 2.86 -28.26
N ASP A 316 -4.88 2.26 -27.97
CA ASP A 316 -6.18 2.69 -28.49
C ASP A 316 -6.88 3.75 -27.60
N THR A 317 -6.34 4.08 -26.41
CA THR A 317 -6.91 5.13 -25.53
C THR A 317 -6.81 6.53 -26.17
N PRO A 318 -7.89 7.32 -26.21
CA PRO A 318 -7.86 8.65 -26.80
C PRO A 318 -7.05 9.66 -25.96
N GLU A 319 -6.29 10.55 -26.62
CA GLU A 319 -5.47 11.59 -25.98
C GLU A 319 -6.24 12.47 -24.97
N SER A 320 -7.54 12.67 -25.19
CA SER A 320 -8.42 13.42 -24.27
C SER A 320 -8.61 12.74 -22.91
N ALA A 321 -8.36 11.43 -22.81
CA ALA A 321 -8.45 10.65 -21.59
C ALA A 321 -7.10 10.49 -20.86
N TYR A 322 -6.03 11.19 -21.28
CA TYR A 322 -4.70 11.08 -20.64
C TYR A 322 -4.59 11.83 -19.30
N LYS A 323 -5.63 12.60 -18.92
CA LYS A 323 -5.73 13.32 -17.65
C LYS A 323 -7.15 13.31 -17.10
N LYS A 324 -7.27 13.30 -15.77
CA LYS A 324 -8.51 13.53 -15.02
C LYS A 324 -8.28 14.66 -14.02
N LYS A 325 -9.32 15.40 -13.64
CA LYS A 325 -9.25 16.46 -12.63
C LYS A 325 -9.81 15.97 -11.29
N ALA A 326 -8.98 15.98 -10.26
CA ALA A 326 -9.32 15.48 -8.93
C ALA A 326 -10.11 16.50 -8.07
N LYS A 327 -10.55 16.08 -6.87
CA LYS A 327 -11.40 16.86 -5.94
C LYS A 327 -10.80 18.20 -5.51
N ASP A 328 -9.48 18.24 -5.31
CA ASP A 328 -8.73 19.46 -4.96
C ASP A 328 -8.54 20.41 -6.16
N GLY A 329 -8.79 19.91 -7.37
CA GLY A 329 -8.62 20.60 -8.64
C GLY A 329 -7.29 20.39 -9.33
N SER A 330 -6.42 19.51 -8.80
CA SER A 330 -5.19 19.06 -9.48
C SER A 330 -5.49 18.23 -10.74
N GLU A 331 -4.52 18.13 -11.64
CA GLU A 331 -4.56 17.21 -12.79
C GLU A 331 -3.82 15.92 -12.43
N TRP A 332 -4.53 14.80 -12.45
CA TRP A 332 -3.95 13.47 -12.34
C TRP A 332 -3.72 12.89 -13.73
N VAL A 333 -2.63 12.14 -13.90
CA VAL A 333 -2.26 11.53 -15.18
C VAL A 333 -2.81 10.12 -15.27
N LEU A 334 -3.20 9.69 -16.47
CA LEU A 334 -3.54 8.31 -16.75
C LEU A 334 -2.28 7.43 -16.60
N VAL A 335 -2.36 6.40 -15.76
CA VAL A 335 -1.25 5.48 -15.47
C VAL A 335 -1.50 4.07 -15.98
N PHE A 336 -2.78 3.65 -16.05
CA PHE A 336 -3.20 2.42 -16.68
C PHE A 336 -4.51 2.64 -17.46
N SER A 337 -4.67 1.94 -18.57
CA SER A 337 -5.96 1.78 -19.23
C SER A 337 -6.08 0.44 -19.92
N ASP A 338 -7.31 -0.04 -20.14
CA ASP A 338 -7.63 -1.07 -21.12
C ASP A 338 -8.93 -0.67 -21.80
N GLU A 339 -8.91 -0.60 -23.13
CA GLU A 339 -10.05 -0.16 -23.95
C GLU A 339 -10.68 -1.35 -24.69
N PHE A 340 -10.26 -2.59 -24.40
CA PHE A 340 -10.81 -3.86 -24.93
C PHE A 340 -10.98 -3.95 -26.46
N ASN A 341 -10.31 -3.08 -27.22
CA ASN A 341 -10.47 -2.86 -28.67
C ASN A 341 -9.82 -3.94 -29.56
N ALA A 342 -9.05 -4.86 -28.96
CA ALA A 342 -8.57 -6.06 -29.64
C ALA A 342 -9.66 -7.14 -29.57
N GLU A 343 -10.15 -7.60 -30.73
CA GLU A 343 -11.22 -8.59 -30.84
C GLU A 343 -10.68 -10.00 -30.56
N GLY A 344 -11.42 -10.79 -29.78
CA GLY A 344 -11.09 -12.19 -29.53
C GLY A 344 -9.99 -12.45 -28.50
N ARG A 345 -9.74 -11.52 -27.55
CA ARG A 345 -8.95 -11.86 -26.34
C ARG A 345 -9.72 -12.88 -25.51
N THR A 346 -9.02 -13.94 -25.14
CA THR A 346 -9.37 -14.86 -24.07
C THR A 346 -8.67 -14.45 -22.78
N PHE A 347 -9.16 -14.94 -21.64
CA PHE A 347 -8.63 -14.62 -20.32
C PHE A 347 -8.32 -15.88 -19.50
N TYR A 348 -7.98 -17.01 -20.15
CA TYR A 348 -7.45 -18.18 -19.43
C TYR A 348 -6.12 -17.81 -18.74
N GLU A 349 -5.71 -18.63 -17.76
CA GLU A 349 -4.48 -18.41 -17.00
C GLU A 349 -3.24 -18.32 -17.91
N GLY A 350 -2.67 -17.12 -18.02
CA GLY A 350 -1.50 -16.81 -18.84
C GLY A 350 -1.79 -16.32 -20.27
N ASP A 351 -3.04 -16.27 -20.73
CA ASP A 351 -3.41 -15.71 -22.04
C ASP A 351 -3.27 -14.17 -22.08
N ASP A 352 -3.71 -13.51 -21.01
CA ASP A 352 -3.69 -12.05 -20.87
C ASP A 352 -2.79 -11.60 -19.71
N GLN A 353 -2.23 -10.40 -19.85
CA GLN A 353 -1.14 -9.89 -19.04
C GLN A 353 -1.60 -9.09 -17.83
N PHE A 354 -2.83 -8.57 -17.85
CA PHE A 354 -3.38 -7.69 -16.82
C PHE A 354 -4.62 -8.28 -16.15
N PHE A 355 -5.29 -9.23 -16.80
CA PHE A 355 -6.50 -9.86 -16.29
C PHE A 355 -6.46 -11.38 -16.47
N THR A 356 -7.01 -12.11 -15.50
CA THR A 356 -7.24 -13.56 -15.57
C THR A 356 -8.69 -13.85 -15.17
N ALA A 357 -9.39 -14.66 -15.96
CA ALA A 357 -10.68 -15.23 -15.59
C ALA A 357 -10.45 -16.52 -14.77
N PRO A 358 -11.03 -16.64 -13.57
CA PRO A 358 -10.91 -17.85 -12.77
C PRO A 358 -11.92 -18.93 -13.20
N ASP A 359 -11.58 -20.19 -13.01
CA ASP A 359 -12.44 -21.37 -13.21
C ASP A 359 -12.95 -21.87 -11.85
N ILE A 360 -14.01 -21.23 -11.32
CA ILE A 360 -14.43 -21.38 -9.91
C ILE A 360 -15.95 -21.31 -9.68
N HIS A 361 -16.40 -21.95 -8.60
CA HIS A 361 -17.64 -21.58 -7.89
C HIS A 361 -17.31 -20.56 -6.80
N TYR A 362 -18.04 -19.44 -6.74
CA TYR A 362 -17.81 -18.39 -5.74
C TYR A 362 -18.60 -18.68 -4.45
N ASP A 363 -18.05 -19.59 -3.65
CA ASP A 363 -18.74 -20.14 -2.47
C ASP A 363 -19.03 -19.10 -1.37
N ALA A 364 -18.28 -18.00 -1.33
CA ALA A 364 -18.45 -16.92 -0.34
C ALA A 364 -19.88 -16.32 -0.37
N THR A 365 -20.42 -16.06 -1.55
CA THR A 365 -21.76 -15.50 -1.78
C THR A 365 -22.79 -16.58 -2.14
N LYS A 366 -22.38 -17.84 -2.28
CA LYS A 366 -23.22 -19.00 -2.68
C LYS A 366 -23.90 -18.76 -4.04
N ASP A 367 -23.12 -18.26 -4.99
CA ASP A 367 -23.51 -18.03 -6.39
C ASP A 367 -24.12 -19.30 -7.02
N LEU A 368 -25.04 -19.14 -7.98
CA LEU A 368 -25.81 -20.24 -8.60
C LEU A 368 -25.20 -20.71 -9.93
N GLU A 369 -24.16 -20.01 -10.36
CA GLU A 369 -23.37 -20.16 -11.56
C GLU A 369 -21.95 -20.62 -11.25
N TRP A 370 -21.33 -21.23 -12.25
CA TRP A 370 -19.88 -21.39 -12.28
C TRP A 370 -19.26 -20.22 -13.06
N TYR A 371 -18.24 -19.56 -12.51
CA TYR A 371 -17.43 -18.62 -13.26
C TYR A 371 -16.46 -19.41 -14.13
N ASP A 372 -16.59 -19.26 -15.44
CA ASP A 372 -15.87 -20.03 -16.46
C ASP A 372 -15.10 -19.06 -17.36
N PRO A 373 -13.80 -19.29 -17.63
CA PRO A 373 -13.04 -18.42 -18.52
C PRO A 373 -13.62 -18.32 -19.94
N ASP A 374 -14.34 -19.34 -20.44
CA ASP A 374 -14.95 -19.29 -21.78
C ASP A 374 -16.10 -18.26 -21.90
N ALA A 375 -16.67 -17.84 -20.75
CA ALA A 375 -17.72 -16.84 -20.66
C ALA A 375 -17.19 -15.39 -20.60
N SER A 376 -15.86 -15.21 -20.63
CA SER A 376 -15.15 -13.93 -20.57
C SER A 376 -14.32 -13.72 -21.83
N SER A 377 -14.69 -12.78 -22.70
CA SER A 377 -13.95 -12.50 -23.94
C SER A 377 -14.17 -11.09 -24.47
N THR A 378 -13.27 -10.58 -25.32
CA THR A 378 -13.49 -9.29 -26.00
C THR A 378 -14.18 -9.45 -27.35
N ALA A 379 -15.21 -8.64 -27.59
CA ALA A 379 -15.93 -8.57 -28.87
C ALA A 379 -16.60 -7.20 -29.07
N ASN A 380 -16.62 -6.71 -30.31
CA ASN A 380 -17.15 -5.41 -30.73
C ASN A 380 -16.57 -4.24 -29.90
N GLY A 381 -15.25 -4.27 -29.66
CA GLY A 381 -14.53 -3.27 -28.87
C GLY A 381 -14.86 -3.24 -27.37
N THR A 382 -15.39 -4.33 -26.81
CA THR A 382 -15.77 -4.40 -25.39
C THR A 382 -15.37 -5.74 -24.77
N LEU A 383 -15.05 -5.74 -23.47
CA LEU A 383 -15.06 -6.97 -22.67
C LEU A 383 -16.52 -7.38 -22.45
N ASN A 384 -16.83 -8.64 -22.76
CA ASN A 384 -18.14 -9.25 -22.60
C ASN A 384 -18.04 -10.32 -21.49
N LEU A 385 -18.76 -10.11 -20.39
CA LEU A 385 -18.98 -11.11 -19.34
C LEU A 385 -20.40 -11.66 -19.52
N ARG A 386 -20.50 -12.85 -20.11
CA ARG A 386 -21.77 -13.45 -20.54
C ARG A 386 -22.28 -14.44 -19.49
N MET A 387 -23.56 -14.34 -19.12
CA MET A 387 -24.22 -15.34 -18.29
C MET A 387 -25.21 -16.19 -19.12
N ASP A 388 -25.06 -17.51 -19.03
CA ASP A 388 -25.87 -18.51 -19.71
C ASP A 388 -26.65 -19.38 -18.72
N ALA A 389 -27.88 -19.75 -19.08
CA ALA A 389 -28.63 -20.86 -18.46
C ALA A 389 -28.08 -22.21 -18.96
N PHE A 390 -26.82 -22.47 -18.63
CA PHE A 390 -26.04 -23.62 -19.09
C PHE A 390 -25.56 -24.45 -17.89
N LYS A 391 -25.81 -25.76 -17.93
CA LYS A 391 -25.49 -26.67 -16.83
C LYS A 391 -23.98 -26.95 -16.77
N ASN A 392 -23.25 -26.15 -15.99
CA ASN A 392 -21.81 -26.30 -15.75
C ASN A 392 -21.51 -26.84 -14.34
N HIS A 393 -20.48 -27.67 -14.17
CA HIS A 393 -19.97 -28.13 -12.85
C HIS A 393 -21.00 -28.52 -11.77
N ASN A 394 -22.13 -29.13 -12.18
CA ASN A 394 -23.33 -29.48 -11.37
C ASN A 394 -24.25 -28.32 -10.96
N LEU A 395 -23.88 -27.08 -11.25
CA LEU A 395 -24.74 -25.90 -11.22
C LEU A 395 -25.58 -25.80 -12.50
N PHE A 396 -26.47 -24.80 -12.57
CA PHE A 396 -27.41 -24.61 -13.69
C PHE A 396 -27.11 -23.39 -14.57
N TYR A 397 -26.15 -22.57 -14.13
CA TYR A 397 -25.75 -21.35 -14.80
C TYR A 397 -24.22 -21.32 -14.97
N ARG A 398 -23.77 -20.48 -15.90
CA ARG A 398 -22.36 -20.17 -16.15
C ARG A 398 -22.22 -18.67 -16.36
N SER A 399 -21.17 -18.04 -15.84
CA SER A 399 -20.93 -16.60 -16.04
C SER A 399 -19.45 -16.25 -16.20
N GLY A 400 -19.18 -15.00 -16.56
CA GLY A 400 -17.83 -14.43 -16.67
C GLY A 400 -17.42 -13.60 -15.45
N MET A 401 -16.16 -13.75 -15.05
CA MET A 401 -15.44 -12.90 -14.10
C MET A 401 -14.02 -12.71 -14.64
N VAL A 402 -13.44 -11.52 -14.47
CA VAL A 402 -12.00 -11.30 -14.61
C VAL A 402 -11.44 -10.59 -13.37
N GLN A 403 -10.22 -10.96 -12.99
CA GLN A 403 -9.46 -10.41 -11.86
C GLN A 403 -8.12 -9.90 -12.37
N SER A 404 -7.63 -8.73 -11.92
CA SER A 404 -6.23 -8.31 -12.13
C SER A 404 -5.30 -8.73 -10.99
N TRP A 405 -5.75 -9.66 -10.14
CA TRP A 405 -5.06 -10.12 -8.93
C TRP A 405 -3.61 -10.55 -9.25
N ASN A 406 -2.67 -9.96 -8.52
CA ASN A 406 -1.23 -10.16 -8.68
C ASN A 406 -0.64 -9.86 -10.09
N GLN A 407 -1.42 -9.26 -11.00
CA GLN A 407 -1.01 -8.83 -12.35
C GLN A 407 -0.92 -7.31 -12.47
N MET A 408 -1.98 -6.60 -12.06
CA MET A 408 -2.04 -5.13 -12.01
C MET A 408 -2.77 -4.71 -10.74
N CYS A 409 -2.14 -3.84 -9.95
CA CYS A 409 -2.72 -3.31 -8.72
C CYS A 409 -2.41 -1.82 -8.56
N PHE A 410 -3.13 -1.09 -7.72
CA PHE A 410 -2.87 0.33 -7.44
C PHE A 410 -3.19 0.68 -5.97
N THR A 411 -2.41 1.55 -5.35
CA THR A 411 -2.56 1.86 -3.90
C THR A 411 -3.47 3.06 -3.61
N GLN A 412 -3.70 3.93 -4.60
CA GLN A 412 -4.60 5.08 -4.57
C GLN A 412 -4.89 5.57 -6.00
N GLY A 413 -5.80 6.53 -6.18
CA GLY A 413 -6.08 7.15 -7.47
C GLY A 413 -7.56 7.24 -7.83
N HIS A 414 -7.84 7.59 -9.09
CA HIS A 414 -9.17 7.63 -9.69
C HIS A 414 -9.32 6.40 -10.61
N LEU A 415 -10.29 5.55 -10.31
CA LEU A 415 -10.70 4.41 -11.13
C LEU A 415 -11.97 4.80 -11.89
N GLU A 416 -11.92 4.74 -13.22
CA GLU A 416 -13.04 5.03 -14.13
C GLU A 416 -13.29 3.79 -15.00
N ILE A 417 -14.52 3.28 -15.01
CA ILE A 417 -14.93 2.11 -15.79
C ILE A 417 -16.18 2.48 -16.58
N SER A 418 -16.12 2.35 -17.91
CA SER A 418 -17.28 2.54 -18.80
C SER A 418 -17.95 1.20 -19.02
N ALA A 419 -19.24 1.10 -18.68
CA ALA A 419 -19.96 -0.17 -18.74
C ALA A 419 -21.44 0.00 -19.13
N ARG A 420 -22.01 -1.07 -19.68
CA ARG A 420 -23.45 -1.23 -19.93
C ARG A 420 -23.94 -2.48 -19.21
N LEU A 421 -24.88 -2.28 -18.30
CA LEU A 421 -25.40 -3.30 -17.39
C LEU A 421 -26.24 -4.35 -18.15
N PRO A 422 -26.26 -5.62 -17.70
CA PRO A 422 -26.99 -6.70 -18.37
C PRO A 422 -28.51 -6.62 -18.14
N ASN A 423 -29.28 -7.32 -18.96
CA ASN A 423 -30.75 -7.46 -18.87
C ASN A 423 -31.49 -6.10 -18.84
N TYR A 424 -32.64 -6.02 -18.15
CA TYR A 424 -33.47 -4.83 -17.97
C TYR A 424 -33.25 -4.20 -16.58
N GLY A 425 -33.11 -2.86 -16.53
CA GLY A 425 -32.91 -2.11 -15.28
C GLY A 425 -34.09 -2.03 -14.31
N ASN A 426 -35.20 -2.75 -14.55
CA ASN A 426 -36.32 -2.88 -13.62
C ASN A 426 -36.56 -4.35 -13.16
N VAL A 427 -35.69 -5.27 -13.56
CA VAL A 427 -35.73 -6.70 -13.19
C VAL A 427 -34.61 -7.04 -12.21
N THR A 428 -34.99 -7.57 -11.05
CA THR A 428 -34.06 -7.94 -9.97
C THR A 428 -33.60 -9.40 -10.08
N GLY A 429 -32.35 -9.67 -9.69
CA GLY A 429 -31.78 -11.02 -9.57
C GLY A 429 -30.32 -11.16 -10.02
N LEU A 430 -29.88 -10.37 -11.00
CA LEU A 430 -28.47 -10.30 -11.39
C LEU A 430 -27.71 -9.34 -10.48
N TRP A 431 -26.43 -9.62 -10.24
CA TRP A 431 -25.49 -8.80 -9.47
C TRP A 431 -24.22 -8.53 -10.32
N PRO A 432 -24.25 -7.54 -11.22
CA PRO A 432 -23.08 -7.06 -11.95
C PRO A 432 -22.19 -6.26 -10.99
N GLY A 433 -20.96 -6.75 -10.76
CA GLY A 433 -19.97 -6.15 -9.88
C GLY A 433 -18.82 -5.52 -10.66
N LEU A 434 -18.50 -4.28 -10.32
CA LEU A 434 -17.24 -3.62 -10.66
C LEU A 434 -16.61 -3.14 -9.35
N TRP A 435 -15.48 -3.72 -8.96
CA TRP A 435 -14.93 -3.53 -7.62
C TRP A 435 -13.42 -3.77 -7.57
N SER A 436 -12.86 -3.59 -6.38
CA SER A 436 -11.43 -3.72 -6.13
C SER A 436 -11.15 -4.28 -4.74
N MET A 437 -10.04 -5.02 -4.60
CA MET A 437 -9.69 -5.71 -3.36
C MET A 437 -8.18 -5.71 -3.12
N GLY A 438 -7.75 -5.57 -1.86
CA GLY A 438 -6.32 -5.63 -1.51
C GLY A 438 -5.67 -6.99 -1.84
N ASN A 439 -4.53 -6.98 -2.55
CA ASN A 439 -3.89 -8.13 -3.19
C ASN A 439 -3.52 -9.31 -2.27
N LEU A 440 -3.51 -9.12 -0.94
CA LEU A 440 -3.23 -10.18 0.05
C LEU A 440 -4.33 -11.25 0.14
N GLY A 441 -5.53 -11.01 -0.39
CA GLY A 441 -6.56 -12.02 -0.62
C GLY A 441 -6.91 -12.12 -2.12
N ARG A 442 -7.35 -13.29 -2.57
CA ARG A 442 -7.86 -13.49 -3.94
C ARG A 442 -9.38 -13.75 -3.90
N PRO A 443 -10.20 -12.93 -4.60
CA PRO A 443 -11.65 -13.11 -4.70
C PRO A 443 -12.02 -14.54 -5.12
N GLY A 444 -12.91 -15.17 -4.34
CA GLY A 444 -13.39 -16.54 -4.56
C GLY A 444 -12.51 -17.64 -3.94
N TYR A 445 -11.37 -17.31 -3.35
CA TYR A 445 -10.46 -18.27 -2.70
C TYR A 445 -10.46 -18.06 -1.19
N LEU A 446 -11.45 -18.64 -0.50
CA LEU A 446 -11.80 -18.34 0.89
C LEU A 446 -10.64 -18.48 1.90
N GLY A 447 -9.81 -19.52 1.78
CA GLY A 447 -8.63 -19.68 2.64
C GLY A 447 -7.59 -18.56 2.49
N SER A 448 -7.52 -17.92 1.31
CA SER A 448 -6.68 -16.73 1.14
C SER A 448 -7.24 -15.50 1.87
N THR A 449 -8.57 -15.35 1.88
CA THR A 449 -9.27 -14.16 2.40
C THR A 449 -9.59 -14.24 3.89
N GLU A 450 -9.62 -15.43 4.51
CA GLU A 450 -9.96 -15.62 5.92
C GLU A 450 -9.07 -14.77 6.86
N GLY A 451 -9.70 -13.88 7.64
CA GLY A 451 -9.02 -12.99 8.58
C GLY A 451 -8.17 -11.90 7.90
N VAL A 452 -8.30 -11.72 6.58
CA VAL A 452 -7.59 -10.73 5.76
C VAL A 452 -8.61 -9.79 5.11
N TRP A 453 -9.67 -10.32 4.50
CA TRP A 453 -10.86 -9.57 4.13
C TRP A 453 -11.80 -9.40 5.35
N PRO A 454 -12.53 -8.28 5.49
CA PRO A 454 -12.40 -7.00 4.78
C PRO A 454 -11.56 -6.00 5.62
N TYR A 455 -10.44 -6.44 6.19
CA TYR A 455 -9.70 -5.63 7.17
C TYR A 455 -8.99 -4.44 6.54
N SER A 456 -9.31 -3.22 7.00
CA SER A 456 -8.49 -2.02 6.81
C SER A 456 -8.11 -1.47 8.19
N TYR A 457 -7.05 -2.03 8.78
CA TYR A 457 -6.79 -1.82 10.20
C TYR A 457 -5.31 -1.95 10.58
N ASP A 458 -4.82 -0.95 11.31
CA ASP A 458 -3.41 -0.82 11.73
C ASP A 458 -3.28 -0.54 13.24
N SER A 459 -4.16 -1.15 14.04
CA SER A 459 -4.16 -1.05 15.51
C SER A 459 -3.87 -2.41 16.19
N CYS A 460 -3.75 -2.43 17.52
CA CYS A 460 -3.47 -3.64 18.32
C CYS A 460 -4.31 -3.60 19.60
N ASP A 461 -5.58 -3.91 19.43
CA ASP A 461 -6.66 -3.85 20.43
C ASP A 461 -7.69 -4.96 20.16
N ALA A 462 -8.90 -4.85 20.71
CA ALA A 462 -9.94 -5.87 20.55
C ALA A 462 -10.29 -6.17 19.08
N GLY A 463 -10.16 -5.19 18.18
CA GLY A 463 -10.54 -5.33 16.77
C GLY A 463 -9.78 -6.43 15.99
N ILE A 464 -8.57 -6.78 16.43
CA ILE A 464 -7.75 -7.81 15.77
C ILE A 464 -8.04 -9.23 16.26
N THR A 465 -8.94 -9.41 17.23
CA THR A 465 -9.20 -10.69 17.91
C THR A 465 -10.47 -11.37 17.39
N PRO A 466 -10.65 -12.69 17.57
CA PRO A 466 -11.88 -13.39 17.18
C PRO A 466 -13.13 -12.69 17.72
N ASN A 467 -14.13 -12.51 16.86
CA ASN A 467 -15.38 -11.81 17.14
C ASN A 467 -15.19 -10.39 17.75
N GLN A 468 -14.04 -9.74 17.50
CA GLN A 468 -13.65 -8.47 18.14
C GLN A 468 -13.65 -8.51 19.68
N SER A 469 -13.39 -9.68 20.27
CA SER A 469 -13.56 -9.97 21.71
C SER A 469 -14.98 -9.71 22.25
N SER A 470 -16.00 -9.71 21.38
CA SER A 470 -17.39 -9.44 21.75
C SER A 470 -18.27 -10.71 21.69
N PRO A 471 -19.13 -10.98 22.70
CA PRO A 471 -20.03 -12.13 22.72
C PRO A 471 -21.45 -11.81 22.18
N ASP A 472 -21.69 -10.59 21.70
CA ASP A 472 -23.01 -10.13 21.24
C ASP A 472 -23.37 -10.53 19.80
N GLY A 473 -22.38 -11.01 19.03
CA GLY A 473 -22.55 -11.37 17.61
C GLY A 473 -22.29 -10.22 16.64
N ILE A 474 -21.66 -9.11 17.09
CA ILE A 474 -21.23 -8.00 16.22
C ILE A 474 -20.31 -8.46 15.08
N SER A 475 -19.52 -9.52 15.29
CA SER A 475 -18.57 -10.06 14.32
C SER A 475 -18.44 -11.57 14.51
N TYR A 476 -18.35 -12.30 13.41
CA TYR A 476 -17.98 -13.73 13.33
C TYR A 476 -16.63 -13.92 12.61
N LEU A 477 -15.84 -12.85 12.45
CA LEU A 477 -14.49 -12.93 11.90
C LEU A 477 -13.53 -13.62 12.90
N PRO A 478 -12.56 -14.42 12.42
CA PRO A 478 -11.56 -15.08 13.28
C PRO A 478 -10.52 -14.11 13.88
N GLY A 479 -10.63 -12.81 13.62
CA GLY A 479 -9.63 -11.80 13.93
C GLY A 479 -8.77 -11.46 12.71
N GLN A 480 -7.91 -10.45 12.85
CA GLN A 480 -7.04 -10.00 11.77
C GLN A 480 -5.78 -10.90 11.73
N ARG A 481 -5.72 -11.78 10.73
CA ARG A 481 -4.63 -12.74 10.49
C ARG A 481 -3.27 -12.05 10.39
N LEU A 482 -3.24 -10.90 9.72
CA LEU A 482 -2.04 -10.10 9.45
C LEU A 482 -2.08 -8.78 10.23
N ASN A 483 -2.15 -8.87 11.56
CA ASN A 483 -2.27 -7.71 12.44
C ASN A 483 -0.92 -7.08 12.83
N LYS A 484 -0.97 -5.80 13.19
CA LYS A 484 0.18 -4.96 13.58
C LYS A 484 1.09 -5.58 14.64
N CYS A 485 0.55 -6.44 15.52
CA CYS A 485 1.26 -6.98 16.69
C CYS A 485 1.36 -8.52 16.70
N THR A 486 1.39 -9.14 15.52
CA THR A 486 1.76 -10.54 15.30
C THR A 486 3.12 -10.88 15.92
N CYS A 487 3.23 -12.02 16.60
CA CYS A 487 4.39 -12.41 17.40
C CYS A 487 5.66 -12.65 16.56
N PRO A 488 6.87 -12.62 17.16
CA PRO A 488 8.11 -12.90 16.44
C PRO A 488 8.18 -14.36 15.98
N GLY A 489 8.42 -14.59 14.69
CA GLY A 489 8.50 -15.93 14.08
C GLY A 489 7.19 -16.45 13.47
N GLU A 490 6.07 -15.78 13.72
CA GLU A 490 4.78 -16.04 13.08
C GLU A 490 4.72 -15.44 11.65
N ALA A 491 3.91 -16.01 10.76
CA ALA A 491 3.82 -15.62 9.36
C ALA A 491 3.14 -14.24 9.17
N HIS A 492 3.83 -13.30 8.51
CA HIS A 492 3.34 -11.95 8.21
C HIS A 492 4.27 -11.24 7.20
N PRO A 493 3.76 -10.50 6.18
CA PRO A 493 4.62 -9.87 5.17
C PRO A 493 5.58 -8.80 5.75
N ASN A 494 5.07 -7.82 6.49
CA ASN A 494 5.82 -6.69 7.05
C ASN A 494 5.46 -6.44 8.53
N ARG A 495 5.97 -7.28 9.45
CA ARG A 495 5.60 -7.24 10.88
C ARG A 495 5.78 -5.85 11.51
N GLY A 496 4.70 -5.30 12.05
CA GLY A 496 4.67 -3.96 12.68
C GLY A 496 3.69 -2.98 12.02
N ILE A 497 3.16 -3.36 10.86
CA ILE A 497 2.06 -2.71 10.14
C ILE A 497 0.91 -3.73 10.07
N GLY A 498 -0.32 -3.33 10.36
CA GLY A 498 -1.51 -4.15 10.14
C GLY A 498 -1.92 -4.14 8.67
N ARG A 499 -2.31 -5.32 8.18
CA ARG A 499 -2.53 -5.64 6.77
C ARG A 499 -3.85 -6.35 6.55
N GLY A 500 -4.35 -6.31 5.33
CA GLY A 500 -5.62 -6.94 4.98
C GLY A 500 -5.89 -6.98 3.48
N ALA A 501 -7.15 -7.23 3.16
CA ALA A 501 -7.71 -7.15 1.82
C ALA A 501 -9.06 -6.43 1.93
N PRO A 502 -9.07 -5.10 2.17
CA PRO A 502 -10.29 -4.33 2.15
C PRO A 502 -10.85 -4.26 0.73
N GLU A 503 -12.12 -3.88 0.62
CA GLU A 503 -12.90 -3.94 -0.61
C GLU A 503 -13.57 -2.59 -0.87
N ILE A 504 -13.42 -2.09 -2.10
CA ILE A 504 -14.04 -0.84 -2.57
C ILE A 504 -14.79 -1.11 -3.87
N ASP A 505 -16.10 -0.90 -3.81
CA ASP A 505 -17.03 -1.20 -4.88
C ASP A 505 -17.30 0.06 -5.70
N VAL A 506 -16.96 0.02 -6.99
CA VAL A 506 -17.28 1.09 -7.96
C VAL A 506 -18.78 1.10 -8.21
N ILE A 507 -19.35 -0.10 -8.40
CA ILE A 507 -20.77 -0.36 -8.47
C ILE A 507 -21.03 -1.85 -8.22
N GLU A 508 -21.86 -2.14 -7.23
CA GLU A 508 -22.71 -3.33 -7.20
C GLU A 508 -24.07 -2.90 -7.79
N ALA A 509 -24.44 -3.40 -8.96
CA ALA A 509 -25.66 -2.97 -9.63
C ALA A 509 -26.87 -3.79 -9.16
N GLU A 510 -27.80 -3.14 -8.48
CA GLU A 510 -29.04 -3.74 -7.97
C GLU A 510 -30.27 -3.13 -8.66
N VAL A 511 -31.46 -3.58 -8.25
CA VAL A 511 -32.75 -2.98 -8.61
C VAL A 511 -33.55 -2.74 -7.34
N MET A 512 -33.86 -1.47 -7.06
CA MET A 512 -34.75 -1.13 -5.94
C MET A 512 -36.18 -1.56 -6.27
N THR A 513 -36.84 -2.23 -5.33
CA THR A 513 -38.18 -2.78 -5.50
C THR A 513 -39.20 -2.09 -4.59
N ASP A 514 -40.34 -1.66 -5.14
CA ASP A 514 -41.46 -1.17 -4.33
C ASP A 514 -42.38 -2.33 -3.95
N SER A 515 -42.23 -2.84 -2.74
CA SER A 515 -43.09 -3.90 -2.18
C SER A 515 -44.59 -3.52 -2.10
N SER A 516 -44.96 -2.26 -2.32
CA SER A 516 -46.35 -1.82 -2.44
C SER A 516 -46.87 -1.73 -3.88
N GLY A 517 -46.01 -1.91 -4.90
CA GLY A 517 -46.37 -1.93 -6.32
C GLY A 517 -46.93 -0.62 -6.88
N LYS A 518 -46.56 0.53 -6.30
CA LYS A 518 -47.06 1.87 -6.67
C LYS A 518 -46.05 2.68 -7.48
N ARG A 519 -44.77 2.36 -7.34
CA ARG A 519 -43.66 2.83 -8.17
C ARG A 519 -43.19 1.67 -9.05
N GLU A 520 -42.63 2.00 -10.20
CA GLU A 520 -41.88 1.03 -10.98
C GLU A 520 -40.56 0.72 -10.25
N ASN A 521 -40.08 -0.52 -10.39
CA ASN A 521 -38.73 -0.88 -10.00
C ASN A 521 -37.73 -0.07 -10.85
N CYS A 522 -36.56 0.25 -10.31
CA CYS A 522 -35.49 0.87 -11.10
C CYS A 522 -34.10 0.50 -10.59
N GLY A 523 -33.12 0.58 -11.48
CA GLY A 523 -31.74 0.26 -11.20
C GLY A 523 -31.15 1.20 -10.16
N VAL A 524 -30.30 0.66 -9.29
CA VAL A 524 -29.47 1.45 -8.38
C VAL A 524 -28.04 0.94 -8.44
N ALA A 525 -27.07 1.86 -8.41
CA ALA A 525 -25.71 1.54 -8.05
C ALA A 525 -25.62 1.57 -6.52
N SER A 526 -25.39 0.42 -5.87
CA SER A 526 -24.79 0.43 -4.54
C SER A 526 -23.30 0.72 -4.72
N GLN A 527 -22.79 1.68 -3.97
CA GLN A 527 -21.41 2.16 -4.04
C GLN A 527 -20.84 2.10 -2.63
N SER A 528 -19.90 1.19 -2.40
CA SER A 528 -19.64 0.59 -1.09
C SER A 528 -18.16 0.56 -0.73
N LEU A 529 -17.87 0.63 0.57
CA LEU A 529 -16.59 0.35 1.20
C LEU A 529 -16.83 -0.69 2.30
N GLN A 530 -16.27 -1.89 2.14
CA GLN A 530 -16.38 -2.95 3.16
C GLN A 530 -15.24 -2.83 4.18
N LEU A 531 -15.58 -3.00 5.46
CA LEU A 531 -14.69 -2.73 6.58
C LEU A 531 -14.78 -3.81 7.66
N ALA A 532 -13.61 -4.24 8.11
CA ALA A 532 -13.39 -4.78 9.44
C ALA A 532 -12.24 -4.03 10.13
N PRO A 533 -12.30 -3.82 11.46
CA PRO A 533 -13.39 -4.18 12.38
C PRO A 533 -14.69 -3.38 12.16
N MET A 534 -15.83 -3.94 12.59
CA MET A 534 -17.13 -3.26 12.62
C MET A 534 -17.22 -2.30 13.82
N ASP A 535 -17.84 -1.13 13.63
CA ASP A 535 -18.28 -0.26 14.72
C ASP A 535 -19.51 -0.87 15.44
N ILE A 536 -19.70 -0.54 16.72
CA ILE A 536 -20.80 -1.02 17.58
C ILE A 536 -22.19 -0.82 16.95
N TRP A 537 -22.37 0.24 16.15
CA TRP A 537 -23.64 0.56 15.49
C TRP A 537 -23.60 0.34 13.98
N TYR A 538 -22.52 -0.22 13.44
CA TYR A 538 -22.27 -0.36 11.99
C TYR A 538 -22.40 0.98 11.22
N ILE A 539 -22.16 2.11 11.89
CA ILE A 539 -22.41 3.47 11.37
C ILE A 539 -21.08 4.26 11.28
N PRO A 540 -20.85 5.05 10.21
CA PRO A 540 -19.76 6.03 10.14
C PRO A 540 -20.11 7.33 10.87
N ASP A 541 -19.13 8.18 11.16
CA ASP A 541 -19.42 9.57 11.54
C ASP A 541 -19.92 10.37 10.33
N TYR A 542 -21.23 10.63 10.31
CA TYR A 542 -21.91 11.36 9.24
C TYR A 542 -21.51 12.83 9.12
N ASP A 543 -20.87 13.45 10.12
CA ASP A 543 -20.29 14.79 9.98
C ASP A 543 -19.13 14.82 8.95
N TRP A 544 -18.61 13.64 8.57
CA TRP A 544 -17.57 13.43 7.56
C TRP A 544 -18.05 12.66 6.31
N VAL A 545 -19.35 12.73 6.03
CA VAL A 545 -19.97 12.10 4.85
C VAL A 545 -20.74 13.14 4.02
N GLU A 546 -20.41 13.25 2.74
CA GLU A 546 -21.06 14.15 1.77
C GLU A 546 -21.91 13.36 0.77
N ILE A 547 -23.22 13.60 0.73
CA ILE A 547 -24.08 13.20 -0.39
C ILE A 547 -24.32 14.43 -1.27
N TYR A 548 -23.97 14.33 -2.55
CA TYR A 548 -23.97 15.45 -3.48
C TYR A 548 -25.35 15.75 -4.08
N ASN A 549 -26.22 14.74 -4.23
CA ASN A 549 -27.58 14.92 -4.74
C ASN A 549 -28.60 13.98 -4.09
N PHE A 550 -29.20 14.44 -2.99
CA PHE A 550 -30.28 13.76 -2.25
C PHE A 550 -31.58 13.49 -3.05
N SER A 551 -31.69 13.91 -4.33
CA SER A 551 -32.84 13.55 -5.18
C SER A 551 -32.67 12.22 -5.94
N VAL A 552 -31.44 11.70 -6.03
CA VAL A 552 -31.11 10.43 -6.71
C VAL A 552 -30.20 9.51 -5.89
N SER A 553 -29.42 10.06 -4.96
CA SER A 553 -28.50 9.33 -4.07
C SER A 553 -28.95 9.39 -2.62
N THR A 554 -28.83 8.28 -1.90
CA THR A 554 -29.09 8.18 -0.44
C THR A 554 -28.07 7.25 0.21
N MET A 555 -27.79 7.42 1.50
CA MET A 555 -27.12 6.37 2.27
C MET A 555 -27.95 5.08 2.22
N ASN A 556 -27.29 3.93 2.11
CA ASN A 556 -27.94 2.63 2.11
C ASN A 556 -28.52 2.32 3.51
N THR A 557 -29.62 1.58 3.57
CA THR A 557 -30.17 1.05 4.83
C THR A 557 -29.55 -0.28 5.24
N TYR A 558 -28.87 -0.96 4.31
CA TYR A 558 -27.97 -2.06 4.64
C TYR A 558 -26.61 -1.48 5.06
N THR A 559 -26.14 -1.85 6.25
CA THR A 559 -24.88 -1.38 6.84
C THR A 559 -23.86 -2.50 7.03
N GLY A 560 -24.11 -3.69 6.49
CA GLY A 560 -23.26 -4.88 6.63
C GLY A 560 -23.91 -6.05 7.35
N GLY A 561 -23.08 -7.00 7.79
CA GLY A 561 -23.43 -8.20 8.51
C GLY A 561 -22.24 -8.77 9.31
N PRO A 562 -22.34 -9.98 9.86
CA PRO A 562 -21.36 -10.49 10.83
C PRO A 562 -19.93 -10.70 10.27
N PHE A 563 -19.72 -10.60 8.96
CA PHE A 563 -18.40 -10.71 8.32
C PHE A 563 -17.86 -9.38 7.78
N GLN A 564 -18.68 -8.33 7.65
CA GLN A 564 -18.30 -7.02 7.12
C GLN A 564 -19.21 -5.90 7.63
N GLN A 565 -18.66 -4.74 8.01
CA GLN A 565 -19.42 -3.49 8.01
C GLN A 565 -19.38 -2.91 6.58
N ALA A 566 -20.54 -2.63 6.00
CA ALA A 566 -20.66 -1.94 4.72
C ALA A 566 -20.95 -0.45 4.96
N LEU A 567 -20.08 0.44 4.48
CA LEU A 567 -20.38 1.85 4.34
C LEU A 567 -20.74 2.10 2.87
N SER A 568 -22.02 2.26 2.56
CA SER A 568 -22.48 2.44 1.18
C SER A 568 -23.60 3.47 0.99
N ALA A 569 -23.70 3.98 -0.22
CA ALA A 569 -24.82 4.78 -0.70
C ALA A 569 -25.40 4.13 -1.96
N THR A 570 -26.71 4.23 -2.14
CA THR A 570 -27.41 3.82 -3.37
C THR A 570 -27.76 5.03 -4.22
N THR A 571 -27.48 4.95 -5.53
CA THR A 571 -27.79 6.00 -6.52
C THR A 571 -28.66 5.46 -7.63
N MET A 572 -29.81 6.09 -7.89
CA MET A 572 -30.74 5.71 -8.96
C MET A 572 -30.10 5.81 -10.36
N LEU A 573 -30.30 4.78 -11.18
CA LEU A 573 -29.74 4.65 -12.52
C LEU A 573 -30.78 4.86 -13.62
N ASN A 574 -30.32 5.24 -14.81
CA ASN A 574 -31.16 5.38 -15.98
C ASN A 574 -31.37 4.02 -16.68
N VAL A 575 -32.60 3.73 -17.08
CA VAL A 575 -32.96 2.52 -17.86
C VAL A 575 -32.24 2.43 -19.21
N THR A 576 -31.67 3.54 -19.71
CA THR A 576 -30.84 3.57 -20.93
C THR A 576 -29.41 3.04 -20.76
N TRP A 577 -29.00 2.64 -19.55
CA TRP A 577 -27.65 2.11 -19.28
C TRP A 577 -27.61 0.57 -19.22
N TYR A 578 -28.65 -0.06 -19.76
CA TYR A 578 -28.94 -1.49 -19.69
C TYR A 578 -29.01 -2.14 -21.08
N GLU A 579 -28.78 -3.45 -21.14
CA GLU A 579 -28.73 -4.26 -22.36
C GLU A 579 -30.08 -4.38 -23.07
N PHE A 580 -31.20 -4.40 -22.33
CA PHE A 580 -32.56 -4.52 -22.88
C PHE A 580 -33.49 -3.39 -22.41
N GLY A 581 -34.51 -3.09 -23.23
CA GLY A 581 -35.46 -1.99 -23.05
C GLY A 581 -35.93 -1.42 -24.40
N ASP A 582 -36.92 -0.52 -24.38
CA ASP A 582 -37.41 0.16 -25.60
C ASP A 582 -36.61 1.44 -25.98
N ASN A 583 -35.52 1.72 -25.24
CA ASN A 583 -34.72 2.95 -25.35
C ASN A 583 -33.30 2.64 -25.86
N GLU A 584 -32.46 3.67 -25.98
CA GLU A 584 -31.03 3.49 -26.30
C GLU A 584 -30.30 2.65 -25.24
N HIS A 585 -29.40 1.78 -25.69
CA HIS A 585 -28.57 0.88 -24.86
C HIS A 585 -27.15 1.45 -24.71
N ASN A 586 -27.05 2.59 -24.03
CA ASN A 586 -25.83 3.39 -23.90
C ASN A 586 -24.89 2.81 -22.83
N PHE A 587 -23.60 3.09 -22.98
CA PHE A 587 -22.61 2.92 -21.92
C PHE A 587 -22.66 4.11 -20.95
N GLN A 588 -22.27 3.88 -19.70
CA GLN A 588 -22.15 4.89 -18.67
C GLN A 588 -20.85 4.67 -17.88
N THR A 589 -20.22 5.76 -17.44
CA THR A 589 -19.04 5.68 -16.57
C THR A 589 -19.45 5.52 -15.11
N TYR A 590 -18.81 4.60 -14.43
CA TYR A 590 -18.87 4.41 -12.99
C TYR A 590 -17.44 4.53 -12.45
N GLY A 591 -17.26 5.08 -11.26
CA GLY A 591 -15.90 5.25 -10.75
C GLY A 591 -15.83 5.63 -9.27
N TYR A 592 -14.60 5.63 -8.77
CA TYR A 592 -14.26 6.29 -7.52
C TYR A 592 -12.92 7.01 -7.62
N GLU A 593 -12.64 7.88 -6.66
CA GLU A 593 -11.41 8.64 -6.48
C GLU A 593 -11.02 8.60 -5.02
N TYR A 594 -9.83 8.09 -4.69
CA TYR A 594 -9.35 8.08 -3.31
C TYR A 594 -7.87 8.40 -3.14
N LEU A 595 -7.58 8.94 -1.95
CA LEU A 595 -6.24 9.12 -1.39
C LEU A 595 -6.22 8.52 0.03
N ASN A 596 -5.10 7.91 0.43
CA ASN A 596 -5.00 7.09 1.64
C ASN A 596 -4.18 7.72 2.79
N ASP A 597 -4.03 9.04 2.77
CA ASP A 597 -3.48 9.81 3.89
C ASP A 597 -4.43 9.79 5.10
N ASP A 598 -3.88 9.68 6.32
CA ASP A 598 -4.69 9.54 7.53
C ASP A 598 -5.52 10.80 7.85
N ASN A 599 -5.10 11.98 7.37
CA ASN A 599 -5.64 13.29 7.79
C ASN A 599 -6.40 14.03 6.67
N THR A 600 -6.02 13.78 5.43
CA THR A 600 -6.57 14.43 4.22
C THR A 600 -7.12 13.42 3.20
N GLY A 601 -7.03 12.12 3.50
CA GLY A 601 -7.60 11.05 2.70
C GLY A 601 -9.13 11.12 2.62
N TYR A 602 -9.64 10.75 1.47
CA TYR A 602 -11.06 10.64 1.17
C TYR A 602 -11.27 9.54 0.12
N LEU A 603 -12.49 9.04 0.03
CA LEU A 603 -12.98 8.15 -1.02
C LEU A 603 -14.28 8.73 -1.55
N ARG A 604 -14.31 9.04 -2.86
CA ARG A 604 -15.40 9.73 -3.55
C ARG A 604 -15.88 8.91 -4.73
N TRP A 605 -17.17 8.59 -4.80
CA TRP A 605 -17.77 7.81 -5.89
C TRP A 605 -18.46 8.70 -6.93
N PHE A 606 -18.67 8.15 -8.13
CA PHE A 606 -19.27 8.83 -9.26
C PHE A 606 -20.27 7.92 -10.01
N VAL A 607 -21.22 8.57 -10.67
CA VAL A 607 -22.00 8.02 -11.79
C VAL A 607 -21.98 9.07 -12.90
N GLY A 608 -21.51 8.71 -14.09
CA GLY A 608 -21.15 9.69 -15.13
C GLY A 608 -19.90 10.47 -14.73
N ASN A 609 -19.97 11.80 -14.82
CA ASN A 609 -18.95 12.70 -14.25
C ASN A 609 -19.41 13.34 -12.92
N ASP A 610 -20.62 13.04 -12.46
CA ASP A 610 -21.19 13.63 -11.26
C ASP A 610 -20.81 12.80 -10.03
N PRO A 611 -20.23 13.41 -8.98
CA PRO A 611 -19.96 12.71 -7.72
C PRO A 611 -21.27 12.40 -6.99
N THR A 612 -21.33 11.24 -6.34
CA THR A 612 -22.52 10.74 -5.63
C THR A 612 -22.35 10.87 -4.11
N LEU A 613 -21.33 10.19 -3.60
CA LEU A 613 -20.92 10.08 -2.20
C LEU A 613 -19.45 10.53 -2.05
N THR A 614 -19.10 11.17 -0.94
CA THR A 614 -17.72 11.20 -0.43
C THR A 614 -17.68 10.85 1.05
N VAL A 615 -16.71 10.03 1.41
CA VAL A 615 -16.35 9.66 2.78
C VAL A 615 -14.93 10.16 3.03
N TYR A 616 -14.72 10.97 4.07
CA TYR A 616 -13.36 11.33 4.50
C TYR A 616 -12.80 10.32 5.49
N SER A 617 -11.46 10.24 5.64
CA SER A 617 -10.82 9.30 6.58
C SER A 617 -11.32 9.44 8.03
N GLN A 618 -11.76 10.64 8.42
CA GLN A 618 -12.37 10.96 9.71
C GLN A 618 -13.70 10.24 9.98
N ALA A 619 -14.46 9.85 8.95
CA ALA A 619 -15.72 9.12 9.12
C ALA A 619 -15.52 7.73 9.77
N LEU A 620 -14.27 7.25 9.77
CA LEU A 620 -13.84 5.93 10.24
C LEU A 620 -13.00 6.00 11.53
N HIS A 621 -13.16 7.07 12.30
CA HIS A 621 -12.48 7.30 13.58
C HIS A 621 -12.76 6.17 14.61
N PRO A 622 -11.93 6.04 15.67
CA PRO A 622 -12.13 5.07 16.75
C PRO A 622 -13.55 5.08 17.34
N GLY A 623 -14.14 3.90 17.48
CA GLY A 623 -15.48 3.68 18.02
C GLY A 623 -15.47 2.53 19.02
N GLY A 624 -16.17 2.65 20.15
CA GLY A 624 -16.30 1.56 21.12
C GLY A 624 -14.96 1.04 21.66
N ASN A 625 -14.60 -0.19 21.26
CA ASN A 625 -13.37 -0.88 21.65
C ASN A 625 -12.34 -1.01 20.49
N ILE A 626 -12.57 -0.33 19.36
CA ILE A 626 -11.70 -0.37 18.17
C ILE A 626 -11.06 1.01 17.90
N GLY A 627 -9.81 0.98 17.42
CA GLY A 627 -9.05 2.12 16.95
C GLY A 627 -9.48 2.62 15.55
N TRP A 628 -8.61 3.40 14.92
CA TRP A 628 -8.89 4.02 13.62
C TRP A 628 -8.83 2.99 12.49
N ARG A 629 -9.76 3.09 11.53
CA ARG A 629 -9.78 2.27 10.31
C ARG A 629 -9.37 3.15 9.12
N PRO A 630 -8.11 3.12 8.66
CA PRO A 630 -7.66 3.96 7.56
C PRO A 630 -8.34 3.56 6.24
N LEU A 631 -8.31 4.46 5.25
CA LEU A 631 -8.58 4.08 3.86
C LEU A 631 -7.41 3.21 3.35
N SER A 632 -7.69 2.32 2.39
CA SER A 632 -6.74 1.28 1.99
C SER A 632 -5.38 1.83 1.53
N ARG A 633 -4.30 1.27 2.08
CA ARG A 633 -2.93 1.39 1.58
C ARG A 633 -2.43 0.12 0.89
N GLU A 634 -3.25 -0.93 0.91
CA GLU A 634 -2.95 -2.16 0.20
C GLU A 634 -2.91 -1.89 -1.31
N PRO A 635 -2.05 -2.58 -2.07
CA PRO A 635 -2.17 -2.61 -3.52
C PRO A 635 -3.51 -3.28 -3.89
N MET A 636 -4.45 -2.52 -4.42
CA MET A 636 -5.79 -2.98 -4.80
C MET A 636 -5.75 -3.57 -6.21
N SER A 637 -6.17 -4.83 -6.39
CA SER A 637 -6.47 -5.40 -7.70
C SER A 637 -7.93 -5.10 -8.11
N LEU A 638 -8.25 -5.24 -9.38
CA LEU A 638 -9.59 -5.05 -9.95
C LEU A 638 -10.32 -6.38 -10.10
N ILE A 639 -11.64 -6.34 -9.94
CA ILE A 639 -12.56 -7.42 -10.24
C ILE A 639 -13.73 -6.88 -11.06
N LEU A 640 -14.04 -7.56 -12.17
CA LEU A 640 -15.21 -7.31 -13.00
C LEU A 640 -15.96 -8.64 -13.11
N ASN A 641 -17.19 -8.73 -12.62
CA ASN A 641 -17.99 -9.97 -12.64
C ASN A 641 -19.48 -9.73 -12.92
N LEU A 642 -20.17 -10.78 -13.36
CA LEU A 642 -21.62 -10.83 -13.41
C LEU A 642 -22.11 -12.02 -12.59
N GLY A 643 -22.65 -11.78 -11.39
CA GLY A 643 -23.10 -12.83 -10.49
C GLY A 643 -24.62 -13.05 -10.42
N ILE A 644 -25.06 -14.17 -9.85
CA ILE A 644 -26.48 -14.43 -9.50
C ILE A 644 -26.63 -15.30 -8.23
N SER A 645 -26.97 -14.69 -7.09
CA SER A 645 -27.17 -15.40 -5.82
C SER A 645 -28.45 -14.99 -5.07
N ASN A 646 -29.08 -15.97 -4.41
CA ASN A 646 -30.18 -15.74 -3.46
C ASN A 646 -29.74 -15.03 -2.17
N ASN A 647 -28.43 -14.93 -1.91
CA ASN A 647 -27.90 -14.20 -0.76
C ASN A 647 -27.83 -12.68 -1.01
N TRP A 648 -27.75 -12.25 -2.28
CA TRP A 648 -27.72 -10.84 -2.67
C TRP A 648 -29.12 -10.27 -2.88
N ALA A 649 -29.87 -10.85 -3.83
CA ALA A 649 -31.12 -10.28 -4.30
C ALA A 649 -32.24 -11.32 -4.39
N TYR A 650 -33.49 -10.83 -4.38
CA TYR A 650 -34.61 -11.64 -4.85
C TYR A 650 -34.50 -11.82 -6.36
N ILE A 651 -34.55 -13.06 -6.84
CA ILE A 651 -34.39 -13.38 -8.27
C ILE A 651 -35.76 -13.56 -8.93
N ASP A 652 -36.14 -12.65 -9.85
CA ASP A 652 -37.32 -12.85 -10.70
C ASP A 652 -36.98 -13.70 -11.93
N TRP A 653 -36.94 -15.02 -11.71
CA TRP A 653 -36.66 -16.03 -12.74
C TRP A 653 -37.58 -15.97 -13.98
N ASN A 654 -38.74 -15.31 -13.91
CA ASN A 654 -39.63 -15.19 -15.07
C ASN A 654 -39.24 -14.02 -16.01
N SER A 655 -38.42 -13.09 -15.51
CA SER A 655 -38.05 -11.85 -16.19
C SER A 655 -36.54 -11.77 -16.52
N LEU A 656 -35.76 -12.80 -16.17
CA LEU A 656 -34.37 -12.97 -16.62
C LEU A 656 -34.32 -13.69 -17.97
N PHE A 657 -33.71 -13.05 -18.98
CA PHE A 657 -33.66 -13.54 -20.35
C PHE A 657 -32.26 -14.03 -20.73
N PHE A 658 -31.94 -15.29 -20.45
CA PHE A 658 -30.64 -15.86 -20.80
C PHE A 658 -30.51 -16.15 -22.31
N PRO A 659 -29.35 -15.87 -22.94
CA PRO A 659 -28.15 -15.28 -22.36
C PRO A 659 -28.25 -13.76 -22.17
N VAL A 660 -27.66 -13.28 -21.07
CA VAL A 660 -27.43 -11.85 -20.79
C VAL A 660 -25.93 -11.57 -20.84
N THR A 661 -25.51 -10.33 -21.12
CA THR A 661 -24.09 -9.97 -21.21
C THR A 661 -23.81 -8.60 -20.60
N PHE A 662 -23.08 -8.60 -19.49
CA PHE A 662 -22.49 -7.39 -18.92
C PHE A 662 -21.31 -6.96 -19.80
N ARG A 663 -21.25 -5.70 -20.22
CA ARG A 663 -20.21 -5.21 -21.12
C ARG A 663 -19.43 -4.05 -20.53
N ILE A 664 -18.12 -4.13 -20.64
CA ILE A 664 -17.17 -3.09 -20.22
C ILE A 664 -16.47 -2.57 -21.47
N ASP A 665 -16.61 -1.27 -21.72
CA ASP A 665 -16.05 -0.51 -22.86
C ASP A 665 -14.61 -0.09 -22.56
N TYR A 666 -14.32 0.38 -21.34
CA TYR A 666 -12.94 0.56 -20.88
C TYR A 666 -12.80 0.50 -19.36
N VAL A 667 -11.58 0.27 -18.91
CA VAL A 667 -11.07 0.52 -17.55
C VAL A 667 -9.94 1.56 -17.64
N ARG A 668 -9.92 2.57 -16.76
CA ARG A 668 -8.86 3.58 -16.67
C ARG A 668 -8.50 3.89 -15.22
N VAL A 669 -7.21 4.02 -14.94
CA VAL A 669 -6.68 4.42 -13.63
C VAL A 669 -5.81 5.67 -13.79
N TYR A 670 -6.10 6.68 -12.97
CA TYR A 670 -5.37 7.95 -12.92
C TYR A 670 -4.77 8.19 -11.53
N GLN A 671 -3.56 8.74 -11.46
CA GLN A 671 -2.86 8.99 -10.19
C GLN A 671 -2.20 10.39 -10.15
N PRO A 672 -1.92 10.92 -8.95
CA PRO A 672 -1.08 12.10 -8.80
C PRO A 672 0.29 11.86 -9.47
N PRO A 673 0.83 12.80 -10.28
CA PRO A 673 2.05 12.56 -11.07
C PRO A 673 3.31 12.26 -10.24
N ASP A 674 3.31 12.60 -8.95
CA ASP A 674 4.36 12.38 -7.96
C ASP A 674 4.18 11.11 -7.13
N GLN A 675 3.01 10.44 -7.22
CA GLN A 675 2.62 9.30 -6.37
C GLN A 675 2.05 8.15 -7.22
N ILE A 676 2.70 7.88 -8.34
CA ILE A 676 2.34 6.80 -9.25
C ILE A 676 2.79 5.45 -8.67
N ASN A 677 1.85 4.53 -8.46
CA ASN A 677 2.13 3.14 -8.12
C ASN A 677 1.07 2.21 -8.76
N ILE A 678 1.55 1.36 -9.66
CA ILE A 678 0.76 0.37 -10.42
C ILE A 678 1.23 -1.08 -10.16
N GLY A 679 2.02 -1.29 -9.10
CA GLY A 679 2.61 -2.58 -8.74
C GLY A 679 1.86 -3.28 -7.60
N CYS A 680 1.79 -4.60 -7.67
CA CYS A 680 1.17 -5.44 -6.63
C CYS A 680 2.07 -5.70 -5.41
N ASP A 681 3.36 -5.32 -5.45
CA ASP A 681 4.32 -5.51 -4.34
C ASP A 681 5.04 -4.18 -3.96
N PRO A 682 4.35 -3.22 -3.31
CA PRO A 682 4.99 -2.01 -2.78
C PRO A 682 6.00 -2.33 -1.67
N SER A 683 7.11 -1.59 -1.58
CA SER A 683 8.18 -1.88 -0.61
C SER A 683 7.81 -1.63 0.86
N ASP A 684 6.78 -0.83 1.11
CA ASP A 684 6.17 -0.57 2.40
C ASP A 684 4.96 -1.47 2.68
N TYR A 685 4.25 -1.93 1.63
CA TYR A 685 3.11 -2.86 1.67
C TYR A 685 3.34 -4.17 0.88
N PRO A 686 4.44 -4.93 1.10
CA PRO A 686 4.78 -6.09 0.27
C PRO A 686 3.75 -7.22 0.40
N THR A 687 3.54 -7.97 -0.69
CA THR A 687 2.66 -9.13 -0.76
C THR A 687 3.32 -10.35 -1.41
N TYR A 688 4.29 -10.17 -2.31
CA TYR A 688 4.80 -11.23 -3.19
C TYR A 688 5.34 -12.44 -2.40
N ASP A 689 6.32 -12.21 -1.52
CA ASP A 689 6.92 -13.27 -0.70
C ASP A 689 5.88 -13.99 0.19
N TYR A 690 4.87 -13.27 0.67
CA TYR A 690 3.80 -13.86 1.49
C TYR A 690 2.87 -14.74 0.65
N ILE A 691 2.44 -14.27 -0.53
CA ILE A 691 1.62 -15.05 -1.47
C ILE A 691 2.37 -16.31 -1.91
N GLN A 692 3.64 -16.20 -2.28
CA GLN A 692 4.46 -17.36 -2.70
C GLN A 692 4.66 -18.39 -1.58
N GLN A 693 4.71 -17.99 -0.31
CA GLN A 693 4.79 -18.91 0.83
C GLN A 693 3.47 -19.64 1.15
N HIS A 694 2.34 -19.11 0.67
CA HIS A 694 0.99 -19.60 0.94
C HIS A 694 0.20 -19.90 -0.35
N LEU A 695 0.91 -20.21 -1.44
CA LEU A 695 0.40 -20.18 -2.81
C LEU A 695 -0.83 -21.07 -3.06
N ASN A 696 -0.89 -22.23 -2.39
CA ASN A 696 -2.03 -23.15 -2.45
C ASN A 696 -3.36 -22.52 -2.02
N LEU A 697 -3.36 -21.55 -1.10
CA LEU A 697 -4.56 -20.80 -0.70
C LEU A 697 -5.10 -19.91 -1.83
N TYR A 698 -4.25 -19.49 -2.76
CA TYR A 698 -4.57 -18.61 -3.89
C TYR A 698 -4.84 -19.39 -5.18
N GLU A 699 -4.47 -20.68 -5.24
CA GLU A 699 -4.66 -21.57 -6.40
C GLU A 699 -5.81 -22.57 -6.20
N ASN A 700 -6.16 -22.94 -4.96
CA ASN A 700 -7.19 -23.94 -4.68
C ASN A 700 -8.41 -23.36 -3.95
N SER A 701 -9.47 -23.07 -4.71
CA SER A 701 -10.76 -22.54 -4.21
C SER A 701 -11.52 -23.48 -3.27
N ASN A 702 -11.13 -24.76 -3.17
CA ASN A 702 -11.72 -25.72 -2.23
C ASN A 702 -11.22 -25.55 -0.78
N LEU A 703 -10.18 -24.74 -0.55
CA LEU A 703 -9.67 -24.43 0.79
C LEU A 703 -10.46 -23.24 1.35
N THR A 704 -11.19 -23.44 2.44
CA THR A 704 -12.06 -22.39 3.00
C THR A 704 -11.47 -21.70 4.23
N THR A 705 -10.50 -22.32 4.91
CA THR A 705 -9.73 -21.72 6.00
C THR A 705 -8.23 -21.66 5.72
N PHE A 706 -7.49 -20.87 6.49
CA PHE A 706 -6.03 -20.80 6.47
C PHE A 706 -5.41 -22.14 6.92
N GLU A 707 -6.01 -22.77 7.93
CA GLU A 707 -5.67 -24.10 8.44
C GLU A 707 -5.82 -25.22 7.40
N ASP A 708 -6.83 -25.17 6.51
CA ASP A 708 -6.99 -26.16 5.42
C ASP A 708 -5.79 -26.15 4.45
N GLY A 709 -5.11 -25.01 4.30
CA GLY A 709 -3.86 -24.90 3.54
C GLY A 709 -2.65 -25.57 4.21
N GLY A 710 -2.79 -26.07 5.44
CA GLY A 710 -1.71 -26.65 6.24
C GLY A 710 -0.94 -25.64 7.11
N TYR A 711 -1.46 -24.43 7.27
CA TYR A 711 -0.85 -23.36 8.06
C TYR A 711 -1.47 -23.27 9.47
N SER A 712 -1.00 -22.32 10.27
CA SER A 712 -1.52 -22.05 11.62
C SER A 712 -1.69 -20.56 11.84
N PHE A 713 -2.87 -20.13 12.29
CA PHE A 713 -3.25 -18.73 12.46
C PHE A 713 -2.20 -17.93 13.26
N PRO A 714 -1.62 -16.84 12.70
CA PRO A 714 -0.52 -16.11 13.34
C PRO A 714 -0.90 -15.56 14.71
N LYS A 715 -0.14 -15.93 15.74
CA LYS A 715 -0.37 -15.41 17.10
C LYS A 715 -0.09 -13.91 17.17
N ASN A 716 -0.80 -13.24 18.08
CA ASN A 716 -0.58 -11.83 18.39
C ASN A 716 -0.39 -11.57 19.89
N ARG A 717 0.20 -10.42 20.20
CA ARG A 717 0.56 -10.00 21.57
C ARG A 717 -0.62 -9.98 22.57
N LEU A 718 -1.88 -9.89 22.13
CA LEU A 718 -3.04 -9.83 23.03
C LEU A 718 -3.47 -11.21 23.53
N ILE A 719 -3.30 -12.24 22.70
CA ILE A 719 -3.56 -13.65 23.05
C ILE A 719 -2.32 -14.37 23.59
N GLY A 720 -1.12 -13.84 23.32
CA GLY A 720 0.15 -14.28 23.88
C GLY A 720 1.16 -14.74 22.83
N CYS A 721 2.44 -14.52 23.14
CA CYS A 721 3.61 -15.06 22.44
C CYS A 721 4.34 -16.02 23.39
#